data_AF-A0A3B3RR08-F1
#
_entry.id   AF-A0A3B3RR08-F1
#
_cell.length_a   1.000
_cell.length_b   1.000
_cell.length_c   1.000
_cell.angle_alpha   90.00
_cell.angle_beta   90.00
_cell.angle_gamma   90.00
#
_symmetry.space_group_name_H-M   'P 1'
#
loop_
_entity.id
_entity.type
_entity.pdbx_description
1 polymer ?
#
loop_
_entity_poly.entity_id
_entity_poly.type
_entity_poly.pdbx_seq_one_letter_code
_entity_poly.pdbx_strand_id
1 'polypeptide(L)'
;MPTVHDWINSPLGVVEGIFAQYNSSPDWEQKVLDFFREKLKDQEAASWVPSLNDVPLHYLKTSSLVKFRCMVQDMFDPEFYVGVYETAGPSPESKVLKLGKYKDMTDCEVDLNSKHVVTMERQSFYCMPIPGESQWVKDGFACCNQARVLPSTSYVPQRHKRSHEEDDEMETQPHKQKEQLTGDHAATEAFGHGDTKRLETGSQSGHTAASGCPHPLELNFPLPGETGPACLVKVYEEWEKFKVNDVLEVYGILSVDPLLSVIAEEREGHFVDPMESLEEQRAHSPPASLVPRVHMLHAYRLQHNNPLLPPAASEVSSGFLGELASIRAELVGFLTHVLLGDSLAAEYLLLHLLSNVYARRDVLPLGKFTLNLSGCPPSSSYTEQLFGVLQQLVTCSHRVCMSLGNMNGLHFTPQKDYTANRLRSGMLQLTPNTLLVLDETQLQQGQLDAAGVRNITALGNLISWQKVDYDFSYHQMEFPCNINVLIASEGKSLLPSDCHMPLQPQLAPPNMEEYMGALQAALPPSLLNKFRIYLTALRHQEYSISEELTKMVEEDFVEMRKEDPQSISADDLHRTLVVARLLSDFHRLTFMLGFRKLTFTSGFGKFPSFPSGLKLPMLTVDFVCFTFWFSEENLFMRKFFPWARPELPKTWSGFRDPMPTIPS
;
A
#
# COMPACT_ATOMS: atom_id res chain seq x y z
N MET A 1 -9.05 15.27 -40.37
CA MET A 1 -9.02 15.88 -39.02
C MET A 1 -7.58 15.83 -38.51
N PRO A 2 -7.06 16.86 -37.83
CA PRO A 2 -5.65 16.91 -37.45
C PRO A 2 -5.37 16.00 -36.25
N THR A 3 -4.65 14.90 -36.48
CA THR A 3 -4.31 13.87 -35.49
C THR A 3 -2.82 13.92 -35.09
N VAL A 4 -2.20 15.11 -35.09
CA VAL A 4 -0.75 15.28 -34.93
C VAL A 4 -0.41 16.39 -33.93
N HIS A 5 -0.80 16.17 -32.67
CA HIS A 5 -0.16 16.83 -31.52
C HIS A 5 0.45 15.75 -30.64
N ASP A 6 1.76 15.82 -30.41
CA ASP A 6 2.48 14.87 -29.55
C ASP A 6 2.26 15.22 -28.07
N TRP A 7 1.08 14.84 -27.58
CA TRP A 7 0.63 15.10 -26.21
C TRP A 7 1.39 14.33 -25.14
N ILE A 8 2.22 13.35 -25.51
CA ILE A 8 3.07 12.57 -24.58
C ILE A 8 4.47 13.19 -24.50
N ASN A 9 5.14 13.42 -25.63
CA ASN A 9 6.51 13.99 -25.60
C ASN A 9 6.54 15.52 -25.56
N SER A 10 5.41 16.19 -25.76
CA SER A 10 5.31 17.66 -25.75
C SER A 10 3.95 18.18 -25.21
N PRO A 11 3.46 17.73 -24.03
CA PRO A 11 2.21 18.20 -23.43
C PRO A 11 2.14 19.72 -23.28
N LEU A 12 3.24 20.41 -22.93
CA LEU A 12 3.28 21.87 -22.82
C LEU A 12 2.86 22.57 -24.12
N GLY A 13 3.25 22.04 -25.29
CA GLY A 13 2.83 22.59 -26.58
C GLY A 13 1.33 22.43 -26.86
N VAL A 14 0.66 21.48 -26.21
CA VAL A 14 -0.81 21.37 -26.23
C VAL A 14 -1.44 22.42 -25.31
N VAL A 15 -0.88 22.62 -24.11
CA VAL A 15 -1.35 23.64 -23.16
C VAL A 15 -1.22 25.05 -23.77
N GLU A 16 -0.04 25.40 -24.27
CA GLU A 16 0.24 26.69 -24.93
C GLU A 16 -0.61 26.86 -26.20
N GLY A 17 -0.83 25.79 -26.96
CA GLY A 17 -1.71 25.78 -28.13
C GLY A 17 -3.19 26.00 -27.82
N ILE A 18 -3.70 25.52 -26.68
CA ILE A 18 -5.07 25.78 -26.21
C ILE A 18 -5.16 27.22 -25.65
N PHE A 19 -4.20 27.65 -24.83
CA PHE A 19 -4.13 29.01 -24.29
C PHE A 19 -4.19 30.08 -25.39
N ALA A 20 -3.43 29.89 -26.47
CA ALA A 20 -3.40 30.79 -27.63
C ALA A 20 -4.73 30.85 -28.42
N GLN A 21 -5.52 29.76 -28.43
CA GLN A 21 -6.84 29.75 -29.09
C GLN A 21 -7.91 30.50 -28.30
N TYR A 22 -7.78 30.56 -26.97
CA TYR A 22 -8.76 31.14 -26.06
C TYR A 22 -8.46 32.58 -25.62
N ASN A 23 -7.42 33.23 -26.17
CA ASN A 23 -7.06 34.64 -25.88
C ASN A 23 -7.01 34.96 -24.36
N SER A 24 -6.48 34.03 -23.55
CA SER A 24 -6.41 34.12 -22.08
C SER A 24 -7.75 34.13 -21.30
N SER A 25 -8.89 33.75 -21.90
CA SER A 25 -10.15 33.57 -21.14
C SER A 25 -10.05 32.35 -20.20
N PRO A 26 -10.43 32.44 -18.91
CA PRO A 26 -10.14 31.41 -17.89
C PRO A 26 -10.64 29.99 -18.23
N ASP A 27 -11.68 29.88 -19.05
CA ASP A 27 -12.19 28.63 -19.64
C ASP A 27 -11.10 27.74 -20.29
N TRP A 28 -9.95 28.31 -20.68
CA TRP A 28 -8.82 27.56 -21.26
C TRP A 28 -8.30 26.48 -20.30
N GLU A 29 -8.33 26.72 -18.98
CA GLU A 29 -7.77 25.80 -17.97
C GLU A 29 -8.56 24.50 -17.92
N GLN A 30 -9.88 24.58 -17.77
CA GLN A 30 -10.76 23.42 -17.80
C GLN A 30 -10.73 22.71 -19.16
N LYS A 31 -10.49 23.42 -20.27
CA LYS A 31 -10.32 22.79 -21.60
C LYS A 31 -9.03 22.00 -21.73
N VAL A 32 -7.94 22.43 -21.10
CA VAL A 32 -6.70 21.64 -20.98
C VAL A 32 -6.96 20.39 -20.13
N LEU A 33 -7.57 20.53 -18.97
CA LEU A 33 -7.88 19.40 -18.08
C LEU A 33 -8.85 18.41 -18.76
N ASP A 34 -9.90 18.89 -19.43
CA ASP A 34 -10.82 18.05 -20.21
C ASP A 34 -10.08 17.25 -21.30
N PHE A 35 -9.19 17.87 -22.06
CA PHE A 35 -8.43 17.19 -23.11
C PHE A 35 -7.60 16.02 -22.56
N PHE A 36 -6.84 16.23 -21.47
CA PHE A 36 -6.07 15.15 -20.86
C PHE A 36 -6.97 14.12 -20.17
N ARG A 37 -8.05 14.54 -19.49
CA ARG A 37 -9.06 13.63 -18.90
C ARG A 37 -9.74 12.77 -19.96
N GLU A 38 -9.99 13.27 -21.16
CA GLU A 38 -10.57 12.48 -22.26
C GLU A 38 -9.55 11.53 -22.91
N LYS A 39 -8.28 11.93 -23.04
CA LYS A 39 -7.22 11.06 -23.56
C LYS A 39 -6.86 9.92 -22.60
N LEU A 40 -6.90 10.15 -21.30
CA LEU A 40 -6.52 9.16 -20.28
C LEU A 40 -7.65 8.22 -19.86
N LYS A 41 -8.90 8.43 -20.33
CA LYS A 41 -9.99 7.45 -20.20
C LYS A 41 -9.77 6.17 -21.01
N ASP A 42 -8.96 6.25 -22.06
CA ASP A 42 -8.60 5.11 -22.89
C ASP A 42 -7.42 4.35 -22.26
N GLN A 43 -7.65 3.09 -21.90
CA GLN A 43 -6.64 2.25 -21.25
C GLN A 43 -5.44 1.98 -22.16
N GLU A 44 -5.61 1.92 -23.49
CA GLU A 44 -4.49 1.78 -24.42
C GLU A 44 -3.61 3.04 -24.38
N ALA A 45 -4.23 4.22 -24.47
CA ALA A 45 -3.52 5.50 -24.39
C ALA A 45 -2.80 5.71 -23.04
N ALA A 46 -3.43 5.32 -21.92
CA ALA A 46 -2.80 5.34 -20.59
C ALA A 46 -1.61 4.36 -20.48
N SER A 47 -1.64 3.23 -21.21
CA SER A 47 -0.53 2.27 -21.27
C SER A 47 0.72 2.82 -21.99
N TRP A 48 0.56 3.83 -22.85
CA TRP A 48 1.63 4.50 -23.59
C TRP A 48 2.32 5.63 -22.81
N VAL A 49 1.76 6.07 -21.68
CA VAL A 49 2.39 7.09 -20.83
C VAL A 49 3.53 6.44 -20.02
N PRO A 50 4.79 6.91 -20.09
CA PRO A 50 5.90 6.33 -19.35
C PRO A 50 5.72 6.49 -17.83
N SER A 51 6.15 5.47 -17.08
CA SER A 51 5.96 5.39 -15.62
C SER A 51 7.22 5.79 -14.89
N LEU A 52 7.12 6.73 -13.95
CA LEU A 52 8.23 7.12 -13.08
C LEU A 52 8.66 5.96 -12.15
N ASN A 53 7.74 5.05 -11.82
CA ASN A 53 8.02 3.86 -11.00
C ASN A 53 8.88 2.82 -11.74
N ASP A 54 8.72 2.70 -13.05
CA ASP A 54 9.30 1.60 -13.85
C ASP A 54 10.53 2.05 -14.68
N VAL A 55 10.57 3.33 -15.08
CA VAL A 55 11.58 3.88 -16.00
C VAL A 55 12.54 4.79 -15.22
N PRO A 56 13.85 4.48 -15.17
CA PRO A 56 14.85 5.34 -14.53
C PRO A 56 14.82 6.77 -15.08
N LEU A 57 14.88 7.76 -14.18
CA LEU A 57 14.70 9.18 -14.48
C LEU A 57 15.54 9.71 -15.66
N HIS A 58 16.76 9.19 -15.86
CA HIS A 58 17.66 9.58 -16.95
C HIS A 58 17.25 9.08 -18.35
N TYR A 59 16.24 8.20 -18.46
CA TYR A 59 15.60 7.82 -19.72
C TYR A 59 14.30 8.59 -20.00
N LEU A 60 13.79 9.34 -19.01
CA LEU A 60 12.61 10.19 -19.17
C LEU A 60 13.03 11.55 -19.73
N LYS A 61 12.24 12.07 -20.67
CA LYS A 61 12.49 13.36 -21.31
C LYS A 61 11.89 14.47 -20.44
N THR A 62 12.65 15.50 -20.10
CA THR A 62 12.11 16.71 -19.44
C THR A 62 10.98 17.31 -20.28
N SER A 63 9.93 17.76 -19.60
CA SER A 63 8.69 18.28 -20.16
C SER A 63 7.83 17.28 -20.95
N SER A 64 8.08 15.96 -20.83
CA SER A 64 7.13 14.93 -21.28
C SER A 64 6.04 14.68 -20.24
N LEU A 65 4.93 14.08 -20.68
CA LEU A 65 3.92 13.50 -19.80
C LEU A 65 4.48 12.21 -19.18
N VAL A 66 4.28 12.03 -17.88
CA VAL A 66 4.58 10.80 -17.13
C VAL A 66 3.39 10.40 -16.28
N LYS A 67 3.33 9.11 -15.90
CA LYS A 67 2.47 8.60 -14.83
C LYS A 67 3.30 8.18 -13.61
N PHE A 68 2.74 8.35 -12.42
CA PHE A 68 3.39 8.01 -11.16
C PHE A 68 2.34 7.44 -10.18
N ARG A 69 2.56 6.19 -9.74
CA ARG A 69 1.79 5.53 -8.68
C ARG A 69 2.48 5.78 -7.35
N CYS A 70 1.82 6.46 -6.41
CA CYS A 70 2.47 6.97 -5.21
C CYS A 70 1.56 7.02 -3.98
N MET A 71 2.18 7.18 -2.81
CA MET A 71 1.52 7.59 -1.57
C MET A 71 1.91 9.04 -1.24
N VAL A 72 0.95 9.85 -0.81
CA VAL A 72 1.22 11.21 -0.28
C VAL A 72 1.81 11.08 1.12
N GLN A 73 3.07 11.47 1.30
CA GLN A 73 3.82 11.34 2.56
C GLN A 73 3.81 12.64 3.37
N ASP A 74 3.89 13.80 2.72
CA ASP A 74 3.77 15.11 3.37
C ASP A 74 3.07 16.14 2.45
N MET A 75 2.54 17.19 3.07
CA MET A 75 1.91 18.34 2.40
C MET A 75 2.60 19.61 2.89
N PHE A 76 3.32 20.28 2.00
CA PHE A 76 4.06 21.50 2.29
C PHE A 76 3.14 22.73 2.25
N ASP A 77 3.66 23.90 2.55
CA ASP A 77 2.92 25.16 2.42
C ASP A 77 2.68 25.54 0.93
N PRO A 78 1.62 26.31 0.60
CA PRO A 78 1.34 26.69 -0.79
C PRO A 78 2.40 27.59 -1.42
N GLU A 79 2.76 27.32 -2.68
CA GLU A 79 3.72 28.09 -3.47
C GLU A 79 3.03 29.15 -4.33
N PHE A 80 3.44 30.41 -4.19
CA PHE A 80 3.09 31.46 -5.16
C PHE A 80 4.04 31.42 -6.36
N TYR A 81 3.48 31.50 -7.57
CA TYR A 81 4.22 31.47 -8.83
C TYR A 81 3.59 32.42 -9.86
N VAL A 82 4.33 32.78 -10.90
CA VAL A 82 3.81 33.61 -12.00
C VAL A 82 3.10 32.72 -13.02
N GLY A 83 1.77 32.77 -13.04
CA GLY A 83 0.91 31.95 -13.89
C GLY A 83 0.90 32.40 -15.35
N VAL A 84 0.76 33.70 -15.58
CA VAL A 84 0.84 34.35 -16.91
C VAL A 84 1.80 35.53 -16.83
N TYR A 85 2.62 35.72 -17.86
CA TYR A 85 3.59 36.81 -17.93
C TYR A 85 3.82 37.30 -19.37
N GLU A 86 4.23 38.55 -19.52
CA GLU A 86 4.71 39.08 -20.80
C GLU A 86 6.22 38.85 -20.96
N THR A 87 6.63 38.55 -22.18
CA THR A 87 8.03 38.51 -22.62
C THR A 87 8.23 39.38 -23.86
N ALA A 88 9.46 39.87 -24.06
CA ALA A 88 9.84 40.50 -25.31
C ALA A 88 9.79 39.47 -26.46
N GLY A 89 9.09 39.82 -27.54
CA GLY A 89 8.97 39.00 -28.73
C GLY A 89 10.21 39.09 -29.64
N PRO A 90 10.18 38.42 -30.81
CA PRO A 90 11.27 38.44 -31.79
C PRO A 90 11.47 39.81 -32.50
N SER A 91 10.65 40.81 -32.17
CA SER A 91 10.86 42.21 -32.55
C SER A 91 10.70 43.10 -31.31
N PRO A 92 11.46 44.22 -31.20
CA PRO A 92 11.59 45.00 -29.96
C PRO A 92 10.31 45.74 -29.51
N GLU A 93 9.26 45.76 -30.34
CA GLU A 93 7.95 46.36 -30.01
C GLU A 93 6.85 45.29 -29.82
N SER A 94 7.13 44.01 -30.08
CA SER A 94 6.18 42.92 -29.86
C SER A 94 6.31 42.41 -28.42
N LYS A 95 5.20 42.43 -27.68
CA LYS A 95 5.07 41.67 -26.43
C LYS A 95 4.30 40.38 -26.69
N VAL A 96 4.74 39.29 -26.07
CA VAL A 96 4.11 37.96 -26.19
C VAL A 96 3.79 37.45 -24.79
N LEU A 97 2.52 37.11 -24.57
CA LEU A 97 2.06 36.44 -23.35
C LEU A 97 2.53 34.98 -23.35
N LYS A 98 3.16 34.57 -22.24
CA LYS A 98 3.58 33.20 -21.97
C LYS A 98 2.91 32.67 -20.70
N LEU A 99 2.84 31.34 -20.63
CA LEU A 99 2.29 30.60 -19.51
C LEU A 99 3.43 30.04 -18.63
N GLY A 100 3.31 30.22 -17.31
CA GLY A 100 4.13 29.61 -16.28
C GLY A 100 3.44 28.46 -15.52
N LYS A 101 2.11 28.30 -15.67
CA LYS A 101 1.39 27.11 -15.18
C LYS A 101 1.97 25.84 -15.84
N TYR A 102 2.17 24.80 -15.03
CA TYR A 102 2.86 23.55 -15.35
C TYR A 102 4.37 23.67 -15.69
N LYS A 103 5.03 24.77 -15.28
CA LYS A 103 6.50 24.94 -15.30
C LYS A 103 7.00 25.24 -13.88
N ASP A 104 8.30 25.05 -13.63
CA ASP A 104 8.97 25.53 -12.40
C ASP A 104 9.75 26.82 -12.60
N MET A 105 10.04 27.19 -13.85
CA MET A 105 10.76 28.42 -14.20
C MET A 105 10.06 29.13 -15.37
N THR A 106 10.34 30.42 -15.52
CA THR A 106 9.93 31.25 -16.65
C THR A 106 11.00 31.21 -17.74
N ASP A 107 10.60 31.20 -19.01
CA ASP A 107 11.49 30.90 -20.13
C ASP A 107 12.44 32.07 -20.51
N CYS A 108 12.21 33.26 -19.94
CA CYS A 108 12.92 34.52 -20.23
C CYS A 108 12.84 35.46 -19.01
N GLU A 109 13.60 36.56 -19.02
CA GLU A 109 13.38 37.69 -18.10
C GLU A 109 11.91 38.16 -18.14
N VAL A 110 11.32 38.36 -16.96
CA VAL A 110 9.91 38.72 -16.79
C VAL A 110 9.78 40.23 -16.60
N ASP A 111 8.92 40.89 -17.39
CA ASP A 111 8.51 42.27 -17.15
C ASP A 111 7.52 42.33 -15.96
N LEU A 112 8.06 42.26 -14.74
CA LEU A 112 7.32 42.33 -13.47
C LEU A 112 6.51 43.63 -13.30
N ASN A 113 6.75 44.65 -14.13
CA ASN A 113 5.99 45.90 -14.11
C ASN A 113 4.79 45.88 -15.07
N SER A 114 4.57 44.81 -15.83
CA SER A 114 3.44 44.70 -16.74
C SER A 114 2.12 44.41 -16.03
N LYS A 115 1.05 45.06 -16.50
CA LYS A 115 -0.33 44.86 -16.05
C LYS A 115 -0.94 43.51 -16.43
N HIS A 116 -0.22 42.71 -17.21
CA HIS A 116 -0.65 41.38 -17.66
C HIS A 116 0.09 40.24 -16.96
N VAL A 117 0.92 40.53 -15.96
CA VAL A 117 1.47 39.52 -15.05
C VAL A 117 0.38 39.08 -14.07
N VAL A 118 0.16 37.78 -13.97
CA VAL A 118 -0.82 37.17 -13.05
C VAL A 118 -0.09 36.20 -12.12
N THR A 119 0.03 36.56 -10.84
CA THR A 119 0.47 35.64 -9.78
C THR A 119 -0.66 34.67 -9.44
N MET A 120 -0.33 33.41 -9.24
CA MET A 120 -1.24 32.32 -8.86
C MET A 120 -0.60 31.47 -7.75
N GLU A 121 -1.40 30.62 -7.11
CA GLU A 121 -0.94 29.69 -6.07
C GLU A 121 -0.98 28.23 -6.57
N ARG A 122 -0.13 27.37 -6.00
CA ARG A 122 -0.12 25.92 -6.24
C ARG A 122 0.24 25.17 -4.96
N GLN A 123 -0.41 24.03 -4.73
CA GLN A 123 -0.10 23.15 -3.59
C GLN A 123 1.06 22.21 -3.93
N SER A 124 1.99 22.03 -3.00
CA SER A 124 3.07 21.05 -3.08
C SER A 124 2.80 19.84 -2.18
N PHE A 125 2.96 18.63 -2.74
CA PHE A 125 2.93 17.37 -2.00
C PHE A 125 4.25 16.61 -2.19
N TYR A 126 4.81 16.08 -1.09
CA TYR A 126 5.90 15.11 -1.16
C TYR A 126 5.30 13.72 -1.32
N CYS A 127 5.50 13.13 -2.50
CA CYS A 127 4.95 11.83 -2.88
C CYS A 127 6.06 10.79 -3.01
N MET A 128 5.80 9.60 -2.48
CA MET A 128 6.79 8.52 -2.32
C MET A 128 6.31 7.22 -2.99
N PRO A 129 7.17 6.20 -3.23
CA PRO A 129 6.69 4.87 -3.64
C PRO A 129 5.75 4.28 -2.58
N ILE A 130 4.84 3.39 -2.97
CA ILE A 130 3.90 2.78 -2.01
C ILE A 130 4.67 1.94 -0.97
N PRO A 131 4.55 2.25 0.34
CA PRO A 131 5.25 1.50 1.39
C PRO A 131 4.92 0.01 1.41
N GLY A 132 5.95 -0.83 1.51
CA GLY A 132 5.84 -2.28 1.60
C GLY A 132 5.27 -2.97 0.36
N GLU A 133 5.23 -2.29 -0.79
CA GLU A 133 4.65 -2.83 -2.04
C GLU A 133 5.35 -4.11 -2.52
N SER A 134 4.58 -5.19 -2.64
CA SER A 134 5.05 -6.52 -3.01
C SER A 134 5.62 -6.57 -4.43
N GLN A 135 6.69 -7.34 -4.65
CA GLN A 135 7.39 -7.36 -5.93
C GLN A 135 6.49 -7.73 -7.12
N TRP A 136 5.55 -8.67 -6.93
CA TRP A 136 4.60 -9.05 -7.98
C TRP A 136 3.65 -7.93 -8.42
N VAL A 137 3.40 -6.93 -7.56
CA VAL A 137 2.62 -5.72 -7.90
C VAL A 137 3.45 -4.84 -8.81
N LYS A 138 4.72 -4.60 -8.46
CA LYS A 138 5.68 -3.84 -9.27
C LYS A 138 5.87 -4.48 -10.64
N ASP A 139 6.14 -5.77 -10.67
CA ASP A 139 6.30 -6.56 -11.91
C ASP A 139 5.02 -6.51 -12.76
N GLY A 140 3.84 -6.64 -12.13
CA GLY A 140 2.55 -6.60 -12.82
C GLY A 140 2.29 -5.26 -13.51
N PHE A 141 2.40 -4.14 -12.80
CA PHE A 141 2.25 -2.81 -13.40
C PHE A 141 3.30 -2.56 -14.49
N ALA A 142 4.57 -2.93 -14.26
CA ALA A 142 5.64 -2.82 -15.25
C ALA A 142 5.41 -3.72 -16.48
N CYS A 143 4.59 -4.78 -16.39
CA CYS A 143 4.17 -5.62 -17.53
C CYS A 143 2.94 -5.08 -18.27
N CYS A 144 2.01 -4.40 -17.58
CA CYS A 144 0.91 -3.67 -18.23
C CYS A 144 1.39 -2.42 -18.97
N ASN A 145 2.54 -1.87 -18.59
CA ASN A 145 3.10 -0.65 -19.17
C ASN A 145 3.81 -0.91 -20.51
N GLN A 146 3.26 -0.36 -21.61
CA GLN A 146 3.82 -0.53 -22.96
C GLN A 146 5.02 0.40 -23.22
N ALA A 147 5.11 1.51 -22.49
CA ALA A 147 6.13 2.56 -22.62
C ALA A 147 7.53 2.18 -22.07
N ARG A 148 8.01 0.98 -22.39
CA ARG A 148 9.31 0.47 -21.94
C ARG A 148 10.45 1.06 -22.77
N VAL A 149 11.21 1.99 -22.20
CA VAL A 149 12.51 2.42 -22.75
C VAL A 149 13.53 1.30 -22.51
N LEU A 150 13.62 0.36 -23.46
CA LEU A 150 14.68 -0.64 -23.46
C LEU A 150 16.04 0.06 -23.65
N PRO A 151 17.07 -0.23 -22.83
CA PRO A 151 18.42 0.27 -23.06
C PRO A 151 18.96 -0.25 -24.40
N SER A 152 19.04 0.63 -25.40
CA SER A 152 19.71 0.33 -26.67
C SER A 152 21.15 -0.09 -26.41
N THR A 153 21.53 -1.28 -26.87
CA THR A 153 22.84 -1.93 -26.65
C THR A 153 24.02 -1.24 -27.36
N SER A 154 23.83 0.01 -27.78
CA SER A 154 24.77 0.87 -28.50
C SER A 154 25.23 2.10 -27.71
N TYR A 155 24.65 2.40 -26.53
CA TYR A 155 24.98 3.60 -25.78
C TYR A 155 25.77 3.30 -24.49
N VAL A 156 27.09 3.52 -24.54
CA VAL A 156 27.96 3.55 -23.36
C VAL A 156 28.07 5.01 -22.89
N PRO A 157 27.60 5.37 -21.67
CA PRO A 157 27.74 6.74 -21.18
C PRO A 157 29.20 7.07 -20.91
N GLN A 158 29.82 7.87 -21.79
CA GLN A 158 31.14 8.46 -21.51
C GLN A 158 31.01 9.49 -20.38
N ARG A 159 31.18 9.03 -19.13
CA ARG A 159 31.53 9.89 -17.98
C ARG A 159 32.80 10.66 -18.35
N HIS A 160 32.62 11.89 -18.82
CA HIS A 160 33.71 12.85 -18.97
C HIS A 160 34.18 13.25 -17.57
N LYS A 161 35.11 12.45 -17.04
CA LYS A 161 35.85 12.75 -15.82
C LYS A 161 36.68 14.00 -16.10
N ARG A 162 36.12 15.17 -15.75
CA ARG A 162 36.82 16.46 -15.84
C ARG A 162 38.16 16.30 -15.11
N SER A 163 39.26 16.57 -15.81
CA SER A 163 40.56 16.74 -15.18
C SER A 163 40.48 17.95 -14.27
N HIS A 164 40.91 17.77 -13.02
CA HIS A 164 41.16 18.88 -12.12
C HIS A 164 42.52 19.46 -12.54
N GLU A 165 42.51 20.60 -13.21
CA GLU A 165 43.73 21.35 -13.50
C GLU A 165 44.03 22.18 -12.25
N GLU A 166 45.15 21.87 -11.59
CA GLU A 166 45.62 22.58 -10.41
C GLU A 166 46.49 23.75 -10.86
N ASP A 167 45.98 24.98 -10.67
CA ASP A 167 46.79 26.19 -10.74
C ASP A 167 47.74 26.21 -9.54
N ASP A 168 49.05 26.20 -9.81
CA ASP A 168 50.09 26.46 -8.81
C ASP A 168 51.27 27.20 -9.48
N GLU A 169 51.19 28.54 -9.49
CA GLU A 169 52.24 29.40 -10.07
C GLU A 169 53.47 29.48 -9.16
N MET A 170 54.61 28.92 -9.59
CA MET A 170 55.90 29.58 -9.33
C MET A 170 57.03 29.15 -10.28
N GLU A 171 57.74 30.14 -10.84
CA GLU A 171 58.94 29.93 -11.65
C GLU A 171 60.17 29.61 -10.78
N THR A 172 61.08 28.72 -11.24
CA THR A 172 62.39 29.15 -11.80
C THR A 172 63.37 28.01 -12.13
N GLN A 173 63.53 27.77 -13.44
CA GLN A 173 64.76 27.36 -14.15
C GLN A 173 65.48 26.00 -13.85
N PRO A 174 66.32 25.48 -14.79
CA PRO A 174 66.68 24.05 -14.81
C PRO A 174 68.20 23.73 -14.88
N HIS A 175 68.64 22.54 -14.44
CA HIS A 175 69.86 21.91 -15.00
C HIS A 175 69.98 20.37 -14.88
N LYS A 176 70.08 19.73 -16.06
CA LYS A 176 71.02 18.67 -16.49
C LYS A 176 71.35 17.44 -15.61
N GLN A 177 71.33 16.28 -16.30
CA GLN A 177 72.26 15.13 -16.18
C GLN A 177 72.15 14.26 -14.90
N LYS A 178 72.55 12.97 -14.87
CA LYS A 178 72.72 11.87 -15.85
C LYS A 178 73.00 10.59 -15.02
N GLU A 179 72.96 9.41 -15.64
CA GLU A 179 73.47 8.11 -15.14
C GLU A 179 72.52 7.42 -14.12
N GLN A 180 72.01 6.18 -14.26
CA GLN A 180 72.39 4.94 -14.97
C GLN A 180 73.41 4.06 -14.23
N LEU A 181 72.97 2.87 -13.73
CA LEU A 181 73.63 1.54 -13.84
C LEU A 181 72.96 0.46 -12.94
N THR A 182 72.81 -0.78 -13.47
CA THR A 182 72.77 -2.14 -12.81
C THR A 182 71.94 -2.38 -11.53
N GLY A 183 71.27 -3.53 -11.28
CA GLY A 183 71.10 -4.86 -11.92
C GLY A 183 70.09 -5.67 -11.04
N ASP A 184 69.59 -6.89 -11.32
CA ASP A 184 69.91 -7.94 -12.30
C ASP A 184 68.68 -8.84 -12.65
N HIS A 185 68.82 -9.65 -13.71
CA HIS A 185 68.16 -10.93 -14.11
C HIS A 185 67.09 -11.60 -13.20
N ALA A 186 66.04 -12.30 -13.67
CA ALA A 186 65.41 -12.64 -14.99
C ALA A 186 63.94 -13.14 -14.69
N ALA A 187 63.06 -13.70 -15.55
CA ALA A 187 62.99 -14.24 -16.93
C ALA A 187 61.57 -13.88 -17.53
N THR A 188 61.14 -14.05 -18.80
CA THR A 188 60.99 -15.20 -19.75
C THR A 188 60.18 -16.42 -19.20
N GLU A 189 59.10 -16.93 -19.83
CA GLU A 189 58.61 -16.84 -21.24
C GLU A 189 57.07 -16.73 -21.43
N ALA A 190 56.68 -16.17 -22.59
CA ALA A 190 55.61 -16.53 -23.55
C ALA A 190 54.15 -16.94 -23.18
N PHE A 191 53.23 -16.28 -23.90
CA PHE A 191 51.88 -16.66 -24.38
C PHE A 191 51.29 -18.06 -24.08
N GLY A 192 50.05 -18.07 -23.56
CA GLY A 192 49.09 -19.18 -23.64
C GLY A 192 47.65 -18.65 -23.64
N HIS A 193 46.81 -19.13 -24.57
CA HIS A 193 45.42 -18.65 -24.78
C HIS A 193 44.43 -19.59 -24.08
N GLY A 194 43.42 -19.06 -23.38
CA GLY A 194 42.36 -19.86 -22.75
C GLY A 194 41.19 -19.02 -22.24
N ASP A 195 39.97 -19.46 -22.51
CA ASP A 195 38.73 -18.78 -22.15
C ASP A 195 38.35 -18.90 -20.67
N THR A 196 37.72 -17.86 -20.12
CA THR A 196 36.33 -17.91 -19.59
C THR A 196 36.03 -16.63 -18.76
N LYS A 197 35.12 -15.76 -19.24
CA LYS A 197 34.56 -14.70 -18.39
C LYS A 197 33.44 -15.26 -17.53
N ARG A 198 33.80 -15.59 -16.28
CA ARG A 198 32.92 -16.09 -15.21
C ARG A 198 32.04 -14.96 -14.65
N LEU A 199 30.89 -15.32 -14.07
CA LEU A 199 30.06 -14.40 -13.28
C LEU A 199 30.73 -14.05 -11.94
N GLU A 200 30.61 -12.78 -11.56
CA GLU A 200 30.73 -12.28 -10.19
C GLU A 200 29.40 -11.56 -9.91
N THR A 201 28.44 -12.10 -9.16
CA THR A 201 28.48 -12.56 -7.76
C THR A 201 28.65 -11.38 -6.80
N GLY A 202 27.53 -10.89 -6.25
CA GLY A 202 27.53 -9.77 -5.31
C GLY A 202 28.14 -10.14 -3.95
N SER A 203 28.97 -9.26 -3.42
CA SER A 203 29.62 -9.41 -2.11
C SER A 203 28.81 -8.75 -0.99
N GLN A 204 28.55 -9.50 0.08
CA GLN A 204 28.11 -8.95 1.36
C GLN A 204 29.27 -8.18 2.03
N SER A 205 28.97 -7.11 2.76
CA SER A 205 29.87 -6.56 3.78
C SER A 205 29.08 -5.89 4.91
N GLY A 206 29.47 -6.17 6.15
CA GLY A 206 28.90 -5.56 7.35
C GLY A 206 29.55 -4.22 7.71
N HIS A 207 28.98 -3.53 8.70
CA HIS A 207 29.40 -2.18 9.09
C HIS A 207 30.80 -2.11 9.74
N THR A 208 31.60 -1.16 9.28
CA THR A 208 32.51 -0.34 10.13
C THR A 208 32.55 1.07 9.56
N ALA A 209 32.37 2.09 10.41
CA ALA A 209 32.22 3.48 9.98
C ALA A 209 33.48 4.31 10.26
N ALA A 210 34.00 5.01 9.24
CA ALA A 210 34.81 6.22 9.37
C ALA A 210 34.96 6.95 8.01
N SER A 211 35.13 8.28 8.07
CA SER A 211 35.58 9.18 7.00
C SER A 211 34.59 9.58 5.87
N GLY A 212 34.13 10.82 5.94
CA GLY A 212 34.47 11.80 4.88
C GLY A 212 33.44 12.12 3.80
N CYS A 213 32.38 11.33 3.61
CA CYS A 213 31.30 11.69 2.68
C CYS A 213 30.17 12.46 3.40
N PRO A 214 29.58 13.52 2.80
CA PRO A 214 28.31 14.04 3.28
C PRO A 214 27.25 12.93 3.20
N HIS A 215 26.34 12.88 4.17
CA HIS A 215 25.28 11.88 4.19
C HIS A 215 24.48 11.93 2.87
N PRO A 216 24.16 10.78 2.25
CA PRO A 216 23.15 10.74 1.20
C PRO A 216 21.87 11.39 1.73
N LEU A 217 21.25 12.27 0.94
CA LEU A 217 19.98 12.90 1.32
C LEU A 217 18.93 11.80 1.49
N GLU A 218 18.64 11.46 2.75
CA GLU A 218 17.73 10.38 3.10
C GLU A 218 16.31 10.76 2.69
N LEU A 219 15.74 9.97 1.76
CA LEU A 219 14.47 10.26 1.08
C LEU A 219 13.22 10.18 1.97
N ASN A 220 13.40 10.12 3.30
CA ASN A 220 12.35 10.20 4.30
C ASN A 220 11.27 9.11 4.13
N PHE A 221 11.69 7.91 3.70
CA PHE A 221 10.80 6.75 3.55
C PHE A 221 10.51 6.11 4.93
N PRO A 222 9.28 5.59 5.16
CA PRO A 222 8.88 5.05 6.45
C PRO A 222 9.50 3.67 6.75
N LEU A 223 9.79 2.86 5.74
CA LEU A 223 10.36 1.52 5.93
C LEU A 223 11.85 1.47 5.51
N PRO A 224 12.70 0.79 6.28
CA PRO A 224 14.12 0.68 5.98
C PRO A 224 14.37 -0.15 4.71
N GLY A 225 15.25 0.35 3.84
CA GLY A 225 15.64 -0.33 2.60
C GLY A 225 14.67 -0.16 1.43
N GLU A 226 13.68 0.74 1.53
CA GLU A 226 12.79 1.03 0.40
C GLU A 226 13.53 1.67 -0.79
N THR A 227 13.20 1.19 -1.98
CA THR A 227 13.74 1.67 -3.25
C THR A 227 12.59 2.08 -4.18
N GLY A 228 12.71 3.29 -4.73
CA GLY A 228 11.73 3.89 -5.62
C GLY A 228 11.93 5.40 -5.75
N PRO A 229 11.20 6.05 -6.67
CA PRO A 229 11.29 7.50 -6.88
C PRO A 229 10.50 8.27 -5.79
N ALA A 230 11.17 9.19 -5.11
CA ALA A 230 10.49 10.32 -4.46
C ALA A 230 10.19 11.39 -5.52
N CYS A 231 9.07 12.11 -5.39
CA CYS A 231 8.70 13.17 -6.33
C CYS A 231 7.89 14.26 -5.64
N LEU A 232 8.16 15.51 -5.99
CA LEU A 232 7.32 16.64 -5.62
C LEU A 232 6.19 16.80 -6.64
N VAL A 233 4.95 16.56 -6.23
CA VAL A 233 3.77 16.74 -7.09
C VAL A 233 3.21 18.14 -6.87
N LYS A 234 3.18 18.95 -7.94
CA LYS A 234 2.62 20.30 -7.95
C LYS A 234 1.17 20.24 -8.41
N VAL A 235 0.24 20.68 -7.58
CA VAL A 235 -1.21 20.64 -7.83
C VAL A 235 -1.76 22.07 -7.91
N TYR A 236 -2.42 22.38 -9.02
CA TYR A 236 -2.83 23.74 -9.36
C TYR A 236 -4.30 24.05 -9.11
N GLU A 237 -5.14 23.03 -8.98
CA GLU A 237 -6.59 23.12 -8.80
C GLU A 237 -7.04 21.92 -7.95
N GLU A 238 -8.12 22.10 -7.17
CA GLU A 238 -8.80 21.03 -6.42
C GLU A 238 -7.94 20.23 -5.41
N TRP A 239 -6.83 20.78 -4.91
CA TRP A 239 -5.88 20.08 -4.04
C TRP A 239 -6.49 19.54 -2.73
N GLU A 240 -7.57 20.16 -2.23
CA GLU A 240 -8.36 19.70 -1.08
C GLU A 240 -8.87 18.26 -1.19
N LYS A 241 -8.93 17.70 -2.41
CA LYS A 241 -9.33 16.31 -2.68
C LYS A 241 -8.29 15.27 -2.22
N PHE A 242 -7.05 15.66 -2.02
CA PHE A 242 -5.94 14.78 -1.67
C PHE A 242 -5.49 15.00 -0.22
N LYS A 243 -5.19 13.91 0.49
CA LYS A 243 -4.76 13.94 1.89
C LYS A 243 -3.50 13.13 2.11
N VAL A 244 -2.77 13.44 3.18
CA VAL A 244 -1.64 12.62 3.63
C VAL A 244 -2.12 11.18 3.87
N ASN A 245 -1.33 10.21 3.42
CA ASN A 245 -1.64 8.77 3.32
C ASN A 245 -2.59 8.33 2.20
N ASP A 246 -3.06 9.24 1.33
CA ASP A 246 -3.79 8.84 0.14
C ASP A 246 -2.86 8.19 -0.90
N VAL A 247 -3.39 7.17 -1.58
CA VAL A 247 -2.71 6.45 -2.66
C VAL A 247 -3.29 6.92 -3.98
N LEU A 248 -2.42 7.41 -4.87
CA LEU A 248 -2.80 8.09 -6.10
C LEU A 248 -2.14 7.42 -7.31
N GLU A 249 -2.80 7.48 -8.46
CA GLU A 249 -2.13 7.49 -9.76
C GLU A 249 -2.20 8.91 -10.33
N VAL A 250 -1.02 9.50 -10.56
CA VAL A 250 -0.82 10.89 -10.97
C VAL A 250 -0.29 10.92 -12.40
N TYR A 251 -0.93 11.71 -13.26
CA TYR A 251 -0.50 12.02 -14.62
C TYR A 251 -0.12 13.51 -14.68
N GLY A 252 1.09 13.80 -15.13
CA GLY A 252 1.60 15.17 -15.13
C GLY A 252 2.86 15.37 -15.96
N ILE A 253 3.26 16.63 -16.09
CA ILE A 253 4.43 17.03 -16.87
C ILE A 253 5.67 16.93 -15.99
N LEU A 254 6.65 16.15 -16.43
CA LEU A 254 7.90 15.92 -15.71
C LEU A 254 8.85 17.12 -15.81
N SER A 255 9.33 17.60 -14.67
CA SER A 255 10.35 18.65 -14.55
C SER A 255 11.58 18.11 -13.81
N VAL A 256 12.74 18.22 -14.47
CA VAL A 256 14.05 17.69 -14.04
C VAL A 256 15.16 18.70 -14.31
N ASP A 257 14.84 20.00 -14.33
CA ASP A 257 15.79 21.02 -14.78
C ASP A 257 16.96 21.19 -13.80
N PRO A 258 18.23 21.03 -14.24
CA PRO A 258 19.41 21.22 -13.37
C PRO A 258 19.53 22.62 -12.78
N LEU A 259 18.95 23.64 -13.42
CA LEU A 259 18.94 25.02 -12.93
C LEU A 259 18.14 25.17 -11.62
N LEU A 260 17.24 24.24 -11.29
CA LEU A 260 16.55 24.21 -9.99
C LEU A 260 17.52 23.98 -8.82
N SER A 261 18.63 23.29 -9.04
CA SER A 261 19.72 23.17 -8.05
C SER A 261 20.51 24.48 -7.96
N VAL A 262 20.86 25.07 -9.10
CA VAL A 262 21.65 26.32 -9.14
C VAL A 262 20.87 27.48 -8.51
N ILE A 263 19.57 27.60 -8.76
CA ILE A 263 18.72 28.64 -8.15
C ILE A 263 18.49 28.38 -6.65
N ALA A 264 18.54 27.13 -6.17
CA ALA A 264 18.50 26.86 -4.74
C ALA A 264 19.77 27.38 -4.03
N GLU A 265 20.93 27.31 -4.70
CA GLU A 265 22.23 27.83 -4.25
C GLU A 265 22.32 29.37 -4.45
N GLU A 266 21.88 29.93 -5.58
CA GLU A 266 21.89 31.38 -5.84
C GLU A 266 20.88 32.17 -4.98
N ARG A 267 19.79 31.54 -4.53
CA ARG A 267 18.85 32.14 -3.58
C ARG A 267 19.55 32.61 -2.31
N GLU A 268 20.58 31.87 -1.84
CA GLU A 268 21.38 32.19 -0.65
C GLU A 268 21.96 33.62 -0.67
N GLY A 269 22.10 34.24 -1.85
CA GLY A 269 22.61 35.61 -1.99
C GLY A 269 21.58 36.72 -1.71
N HIS A 270 20.40 36.69 -2.36
CA HIS A 270 19.57 37.89 -2.52
C HIS A 270 18.04 37.72 -2.50
N PHE A 271 17.48 36.50 -2.42
CA PHE A 271 16.03 36.28 -2.51
C PHE A 271 15.45 35.26 -1.52
N VAL A 272 16.20 34.82 -0.50
CA VAL A 272 15.62 34.09 0.64
C VAL A 272 14.71 35.00 1.47
N ASP A 273 13.62 34.48 2.03
CA ASP A 273 13.06 35.08 3.25
C ASP A 273 14.09 34.92 4.38
N PRO A 274 14.52 35.98 5.09
CA PRO A 274 15.51 35.88 6.17
C PRO A 274 15.13 34.97 7.35
N MET A 275 13.93 34.38 7.35
CA MET A 275 13.43 33.46 8.35
C MET A 275 13.52 31.97 7.95
N GLU A 276 13.72 31.63 6.66
CA GLU A 276 13.82 30.24 6.19
C GLU A 276 15.13 29.56 6.64
N SER A 277 15.05 28.26 6.93
CA SER A 277 16.20 27.44 7.33
C SER A 277 16.93 26.82 6.12
N LEU A 278 18.25 26.64 6.21
CA LEU A 278 19.02 25.90 5.20
C LEU A 278 18.61 24.42 5.11
N GLU A 279 18.10 23.83 6.19
CA GLU A 279 17.57 22.46 6.20
C GLU A 279 16.18 22.40 5.55
N GLU A 280 15.37 23.44 5.73
CA GLU A 280 14.06 23.63 5.12
C GLU A 280 14.17 23.85 3.61
N GLN A 281 15.01 24.79 3.17
CA GLN A 281 15.29 25.02 1.74
C GLN A 281 15.82 23.73 1.06
N ARG A 282 16.60 22.90 1.74
CA ARG A 282 17.04 21.58 1.21
C ARG A 282 15.94 20.52 1.18
N ALA A 283 14.96 20.59 2.07
CA ALA A 283 13.81 19.68 2.12
C ALA A 283 12.72 20.03 1.10
N HIS A 284 12.47 21.32 0.89
CA HIS A 284 11.46 21.86 -0.04
C HIS A 284 12.01 22.03 -1.46
N SER A 285 13.30 22.36 -1.61
CA SER A 285 14.01 22.49 -2.89
C SER A 285 15.15 21.45 -3.09
N PRO A 286 14.94 20.14 -2.89
CA PRO A 286 15.96 19.12 -3.12
C PRO A 286 16.41 19.06 -4.60
N PRO A 287 17.60 18.53 -4.93
CA PRO A 287 18.05 18.43 -6.32
C PRO A 287 17.09 17.64 -7.21
N ALA A 288 16.74 18.17 -8.39
CA ALA A 288 15.75 17.57 -9.29
C ALA A 288 16.17 16.20 -9.86
N SER A 289 17.48 15.90 -9.84
CA SER A 289 18.05 14.59 -10.18
C SER A 289 17.82 13.50 -9.13
N LEU A 290 17.45 13.87 -7.90
CA LEU A 290 17.13 12.98 -6.79
C LEU A 290 15.62 12.94 -6.52
N VAL A 291 14.97 14.10 -6.55
CA VAL A 291 13.51 14.25 -6.35
C VAL A 291 12.96 15.09 -7.51
N PRO A 292 12.55 14.47 -8.64
CA PRO A 292 11.91 15.19 -9.74
C PRO A 292 10.63 15.93 -9.31
N ARG A 293 10.19 16.88 -10.14
CA ARG A 293 8.90 17.57 -10.01
C ARG A 293 7.93 17.00 -11.04
N VAL A 294 6.67 16.81 -10.68
CA VAL A 294 5.59 16.46 -11.60
C VAL A 294 4.45 17.46 -11.46
N HIS A 295 4.19 18.19 -12.54
CA HIS A 295 3.11 19.17 -12.64
C HIS A 295 1.82 18.45 -13.00
N MET A 296 0.91 18.27 -12.02
CA MET A 296 -0.28 17.45 -12.19
C MET A 296 -1.25 18.03 -13.22
N LEU A 297 -1.62 17.20 -14.20
CA LEU A 297 -2.70 17.47 -15.16
C LEU A 297 -3.95 16.65 -14.83
N HIS A 298 -3.79 15.44 -14.31
CA HIS A 298 -4.88 14.60 -13.83
C HIS A 298 -4.35 13.64 -12.75
N ALA A 299 -5.13 13.39 -11.71
CA ALA A 299 -4.86 12.31 -10.78
C ALA A 299 -6.17 11.71 -10.28
N TYR A 300 -6.12 10.47 -9.83
CA TYR A 300 -7.24 9.82 -9.15
C TYR A 300 -6.73 8.94 -8.00
N ARG A 301 -7.59 8.78 -6.98
CA ARG A 301 -7.32 7.95 -5.80
C ARG A 301 -7.51 6.49 -6.14
N LEU A 302 -6.51 5.65 -5.87
CA LEU A 302 -6.61 4.20 -6.00
C LEU A 302 -7.43 3.60 -4.86
N GLN A 303 -8.38 2.72 -5.18
CA GLN A 303 -9.09 1.92 -4.17
C GLN A 303 -8.21 0.76 -3.69
N HIS A 304 -7.48 0.12 -4.60
CA HIS A 304 -6.52 -0.94 -4.32
C HIS A 304 -5.27 -0.85 -5.21
N ASN A 305 -4.18 -1.46 -4.74
CA ASN A 305 -2.91 -1.53 -5.43
C ASN A 305 -2.66 -2.92 -6.07
N ASN A 306 -3.58 -3.38 -6.92
CA ASN A 306 -3.51 -4.70 -7.55
C ASN A 306 -3.63 -4.58 -9.09
N PRO A 307 -2.58 -4.91 -9.86
CA PRO A 307 -2.58 -4.81 -11.33
C PRO A 307 -3.42 -5.87 -12.04
N LEU A 308 -3.95 -6.87 -11.31
CA LEU A 308 -4.82 -7.91 -11.86
C LEU A 308 -6.31 -7.52 -11.89
N LEU A 309 -6.64 -6.31 -11.45
CA LEU A 309 -7.99 -5.75 -11.39
C LEU A 309 -7.99 -4.31 -11.93
N PRO A 310 -9.10 -3.83 -12.55
CA PRO A 310 -9.22 -2.43 -12.91
C PRO A 310 -9.18 -1.53 -11.65
N PRO A 311 -8.74 -0.26 -11.72
CA PRO A 311 -8.54 0.58 -10.53
C PRO A 311 -9.78 0.88 -9.68
N ALA A 312 -10.99 0.58 -10.20
CA ALA A 312 -12.25 0.60 -9.48
C ALA A 312 -12.72 -0.85 -9.23
N ALA A 313 -12.88 -1.23 -7.96
CA ALA A 313 -13.04 -2.63 -7.54
C ALA A 313 -14.37 -3.31 -7.95
N SER A 314 -15.29 -2.57 -8.57
CA SER A 314 -16.67 -3.02 -8.82
C SER A 314 -16.80 -4.03 -9.97
N GLU A 315 -15.86 -4.01 -10.94
CA GLU A 315 -15.96 -4.80 -12.19
C GLU A 315 -15.35 -6.21 -12.09
N VAL A 316 -15.71 -6.95 -11.03
CA VAL A 316 -15.35 -8.36 -10.89
C VAL A 316 -16.18 -9.18 -11.90
N SER A 317 -15.50 -9.94 -12.78
CA SER A 317 -16.18 -10.65 -13.86
C SER A 317 -17.15 -11.72 -13.35
N SER A 318 -18.30 -11.87 -14.02
CA SER A 318 -19.37 -12.81 -13.61
C SER A 318 -18.92 -14.28 -13.60
N GLY A 319 -17.94 -14.65 -14.43
CA GLY A 319 -17.30 -15.96 -14.40
C GLY A 319 -16.51 -16.21 -13.11
N PHE A 320 -15.80 -15.20 -12.61
CA PHE A 320 -15.03 -15.29 -11.36
C PHE A 320 -15.95 -15.51 -10.14
N LEU A 321 -17.13 -14.88 -10.13
CA LEU A 321 -18.14 -15.08 -9.09
C LEU A 321 -18.62 -16.54 -8.97
N GLY A 322 -18.64 -17.28 -10.09
CA GLY A 322 -18.97 -18.71 -10.10
C GLY A 322 -17.87 -19.63 -9.55
N GLU A 323 -16.61 -19.20 -9.59
CA GLU A 323 -15.46 -19.99 -9.12
C GLU A 323 -15.09 -19.75 -7.65
N LEU A 324 -15.64 -18.71 -7.00
CA LEU A 324 -15.26 -18.27 -5.63
C LEU A 324 -15.17 -19.40 -4.60
N ALA A 325 -16.08 -20.37 -4.65
CA ALA A 325 -16.09 -21.50 -3.71
C ALA A 325 -14.91 -22.48 -3.93
N SER A 326 -14.50 -22.72 -5.18
CA SER A 326 -13.33 -23.54 -5.51
C SER A 326 -12.05 -22.80 -5.12
N ILE A 327 -11.94 -21.53 -5.53
CA ILE A 327 -10.79 -20.67 -5.21
C ILE A 327 -10.60 -20.55 -3.70
N ARG A 328 -11.69 -20.45 -2.92
CA ARG A 328 -11.66 -20.49 -1.45
C ARG A 328 -11.14 -21.83 -0.91
N ALA A 329 -11.66 -22.95 -1.39
CA ALA A 329 -11.24 -24.29 -0.93
C ALA A 329 -9.76 -24.56 -1.25
N GLU A 330 -9.30 -24.17 -2.44
CA GLU A 330 -7.91 -24.24 -2.86
C GLU A 330 -7.00 -23.33 -2.01
N LEU A 331 -7.46 -22.11 -1.69
CA LEU A 331 -6.73 -21.17 -0.83
C LEU A 331 -6.65 -21.64 0.63
N VAL A 332 -7.74 -22.16 1.21
CA VAL A 332 -7.72 -22.74 2.57
C VAL A 332 -6.86 -24.00 2.61
N GLY A 333 -6.90 -24.85 1.57
CA GLY A 333 -6.02 -26.02 1.46
C GLY A 333 -4.53 -25.62 1.41
N PHE A 334 -4.18 -24.60 0.63
CA PHE A 334 -2.82 -24.05 0.61
C PHE A 334 -2.42 -23.46 1.97
N LEU A 335 -3.26 -22.61 2.55
CA LEU A 335 -3.01 -22.02 3.87
C LEU A 335 -2.95 -23.08 4.97
N THR A 336 -3.65 -24.22 4.85
CA THR A 336 -3.55 -25.35 5.80
C THR A 336 -2.17 -25.98 5.77
N HIS A 337 -1.54 -26.13 4.60
CA HIS A 337 -0.16 -26.63 4.51
C HIS A 337 0.86 -25.63 5.06
N VAL A 338 0.70 -24.34 4.77
CA VAL A 338 1.46 -23.23 5.38
C VAL A 338 1.26 -23.20 6.92
N LEU A 339 0.03 -23.52 7.34
CA LEU A 339 -0.52 -23.90 8.65
C LEU A 339 0.07 -25.15 9.33
N LEU A 340 1.06 -25.83 8.73
CA LEU A 340 1.56 -27.12 9.23
C LEU A 340 0.45 -28.17 9.47
N GLY A 341 -0.60 -28.14 8.65
CA GLY A 341 -1.77 -29.01 8.74
C GLY A 341 -2.93 -28.46 9.59
N ASP A 342 -2.79 -27.30 10.24
CA ASP A 342 -3.88 -26.67 11.00
C ASP A 342 -4.87 -25.95 10.07
N SER A 343 -5.96 -26.64 9.73
CA SER A 343 -7.04 -26.11 8.89
C SER A 343 -7.91 -25.07 9.60
N LEU A 344 -7.96 -25.07 10.94
CA LEU A 344 -8.73 -24.07 11.70
C LEU A 344 -7.97 -22.74 11.73
N ALA A 345 -6.65 -22.79 11.94
CA ALA A 345 -5.79 -21.62 11.80
C ALA A 345 -5.81 -21.06 10.37
N ALA A 346 -5.89 -21.93 9.35
CA ALA A 346 -5.99 -21.50 7.95
C ALA A 346 -7.27 -20.71 7.64
N GLU A 347 -8.41 -21.13 8.20
CA GLU A 347 -9.67 -20.40 8.10
C GLU A 347 -9.60 -19.04 8.80
N TYR A 348 -9.07 -19.00 10.03
CA TYR A 348 -8.89 -17.72 10.75
C TYR A 348 -7.89 -16.78 10.07
N LEU A 349 -6.82 -17.31 9.47
CA LEU A 349 -5.86 -16.54 8.68
C LEU A 349 -6.51 -15.97 7.41
N LEU A 350 -7.41 -16.71 6.76
CA LEU A 350 -8.16 -16.19 5.60
C LEU A 350 -9.18 -15.11 6.01
N LEU A 351 -9.90 -15.30 7.12
CA LEU A 351 -10.79 -14.27 7.70
C LEU A 351 -10.00 -12.99 8.00
N HIS A 352 -8.83 -13.13 8.63
CA HIS A 352 -7.90 -12.02 8.87
C HIS A 352 -7.48 -11.34 7.57
N LEU A 353 -7.01 -12.09 6.57
CA LEU A 353 -6.57 -11.55 5.27
C LEU A 353 -7.68 -10.88 4.46
N LEU A 354 -8.95 -11.04 4.84
CA LEU A 354 -10.11 -10.40 4.21
C LEU A 354 -10.73 -9.27 5.04
N SER A 355 -10.28 -9.09 6.29
CA SER A 355 -10.76 -8.02 7.15
C SER A 355 -10.35 -6.63 6.64
N ASN A 356 -11.22 -5.64 6.88
CA ASN A 356 -11.13 -4.30 6.31
C ASN A 356 -11.96 -3.32 7.16
N VAL A 357 -11.40 -2.15 7.50
CA VAL A 357 -12.14 -1.08 8.19
C VAL A 357 -13.11 -0.40 7.21
N TYR A 358 -14.26 -1.03 6.98
CA TYR A 358 -15.28 -0.58 6.02
C TYR A 358 -16.09 0.63 6.50
N ALA A 359 -16.13 0.88 7.81
CA ALA A 359 -16.84 2.00 8.40
C ALA A 359 -16.22 2.40 9.75
N ARG A 360 -16.46 3.65 10.14
CA ARG A 360 -16.22 4.16 11.50
C ARG A 360 -17.52 4.74 12.03
N ARG A 361 -17.83 4.44 13.29
CA ARG A 361 -18.90 5.14 14.03
C ARG A 361 -18.23 5.80 15.24
N ASP A 362 -18.26 7.13 15.24
CA ASP A 362 -17.43 7.97 16.09
C ASP A 362 -15.95 7.51 16.02
N VAL A 363 -15.39 7.03 17.13
CA VAL A 363 -13.99 6.57 17.22
C VAL A 363 -13.83 5.07 16.89
N LEU A 364 -14.92 4.29 16.85
CA LEU A 364 -14.86 2.82 16.73
C LEU A 364 -14.68 2.37 15.25
N PRO A 365 -13.55 1.72 14.88
CA PRO A 365 -13.40 1.09 13.57
C PRO A 365 -14.19 -0.23 13.49
N LEU A 366 -15.00 -0.38 12.45
CA LEU A 366 -15.81 -1.59 12.22
C LEU A 366 -15.15 -2.45 11.12
N GLY A 367 -15.01 -3.75 11.38
CA GLY A 367 -14.56 -4.74 10.38
C GLY A 367 -13.07 -5.09 10.37
N LYS A 368 -12.26 -4.53 11.29
CA LYS A 368 -10.91 -5.03 11.56
C LYS A 368 -10.96 -6.43 12.18
N PHE A 369 -9.98 -7.29 11.91
CA PHE A 369 -9.81 -8.57 12.59
C PHE A 369 -8.33 -8.87 12.84
N THR A 370 -7.80 -8.34 13.94
CA THR A 370 -6.41 -8.60 14.38
C THR A 370 -6.29 -10.03 14.91
N LEU A 371 -5.48 -10.84 14.24
CA LEU A 371 -5.25 -12.24 14.60
C LEU A 371 -3.89 -12.37 15.30
N ASN A 372 -3.86 -13.00 16.47
CA ASN A 372 -2.63 -13.57 17.04
C ASN A 372 -2.58 -15.08 16.77
N LEU A 373 -1.62 -15.49 15.94
CA LEU A 373 -1.19 -16.88 15.81
C LEU A 373 -0.14 -17.15 16.89
N SER A 374 -0.50 -17.98 17.87
CA SER A 374 0.41 -18.36 18.96
C SER A 374 0.90 -19.81 18.82
N GLY A 375 1.96 -20.16 19.54
CA GLY A 375 2.64 -21.46 19.38
C GLY A 375 3.52 -21.55 18.12
N CYS A 376 3.90 -20.41 17.52
CA CYS A 376 4.85 -20.39 16.41
C CYS A 376 6.22 -20.93 16.89
N PRO A 377 6.91 -21.84 16.14
CA PRO A 377 8.14 -22.47 16.64
C PRO A 377 9.32 -21.46 16.66
N PRO A 378 9.86 -21.08 17.84
CA PRO A 378 10.69 -19.88 17.96
C PRO A 378 12.12 -20.03 17.41
N SER A 379 12.67 -21.24 17.44
CA SER A 379 14.00 -21.54 16.90
C SER A 379 13.97 -21.94 15.42
N SER A 380 13.04 -21.38 14.65
CA SER A 380 12.84 -21.74 13.23
C SER A 380 12.62 -20.49 12.38
N SER A 381 12.94 -20.58 11.08
CA SER A 381 12.63 -19.55 10.09
C SER A 381 11.12 -19.45 9.77
N TYR A 382 10.24 -20.08 10.55
CA TYR A 382 8.81 -20.21 10.21
C TYR A 382 8.10 -18.87 10.03
N THR A 383 8.28 -17.91 10.94
CA THR A 383 7.61 -16.60 10.85
C THR A 383 8.06 -15.78 9.64
N GLU A 384 9.32 -15.93 9.24
CA GLU A 384 9.91 -15.32 8.05
C GLU A 384 9.44 -16.00 6.76
N GLN A 385 9.39 -17.33 6.72
CA GLN A 385 8.88 -18.09 5.59
C GLN A 385 7.36 -17.89 5.42
N LEU A 386 6.60 -17.80 6.52
CA LEU A 386 5.18 -17.44 6.54
C LEU A 386 4.96 -16.04 5.97
N PHE A 387 5.77 -15.05 6.40
CA PHE A 387 5.74 -13.71 5.83
C PHE A 387 6.04 -13.72 4.32
N GLY A 388 7.08 -14.46 3.88
CA GLY A 388 7.43 -14.61 2.47
C GLY A 388 6.31 -15.22 1.61
N VAL A 389 5.56 -16.20 2.14
CA VAL A 389 4.34 -16.71 1.50
C VAL A 389 3.24 -15.64 1.43
N LEU A 390 2.96 -14.96 2.54
CA LEU A 390 1.89 -13.97 2.60
C LEU A 390 2.16 -12.76 1.69
N GLN A 391 3.41 -12.32 1.56
CA GLN A 391 3.87 -11.28 0.64
C GLN A 391 3.60 -11.62 -0.83
N GLN A 392 3.55 -12.90 -1.21
CA GLN A 392 3.16 -13.31 -2.56
C GLN A 392 1.65 -13.19 -2.81
N LEU A 393 0.81 -13.24 -1.76
CA LEU A 393 -0.65 -13.18 -1.84
C LEU A 393 -1.21 -11.75 -1.74
N VAL A 394 -0.62 -10.89 -0.90
CA VAL A 394 -1.08 -9.51 -0.66
C VAL A 394 -0.30 -8.47 -1.48
N THR A 395 -0.89 -7.29 -1.65
CA THR A 395 -0.35 -6.18 -2.45
C THR A 395 0.73 -5.37 -1.74
N CYS A 396 0.58 -5.15 -0.43
CA CYS A 396 1.51 -4.41 0.41
C CYS A 396 1.70 -5.18 1.74
N SER A 397 2.94 -5.36 2.19
CA SER A 397 3.24 -6.08 3.43
C SER A 397 4.57 -5.67 4.07
N HIS A 398 4.64 -5.65 5.40
CA HIS A 398 5.87 -5.43 6.16
C HIS A 398 5.93 -6.34 7.40
N ARG A 399 7.14 -6.78 7.81
CA ARG A 399 7.38 -7.57 9.02
C ARG A 399 8.25 -6.81 10.00
N VAL A 400 7.74 -6.59 11.20
CA VAL A 400 8.45 -5.99 12.33
C VAL A 400 8.87 -7.10 13.29
N CYS A 401 10.18 -7.30 13.45
CA CYS A 401 10.69 -8.19 14.49
C CYS A 401 10.70 -7.46 15.83
N MET A 402 9.96 -7.94 16.83
CA MET A 402 9.76 -7.28 18.14
C MET A 402 10.97 -7.45 19.09
N SER A 403 12.19 -7.36 18.56
CA SER A 403 13.42 -7.43 19.35
C SER A 403 13.62 -6.13 20.15
N LEU A 404 14.31 -6.20 21.29
CA LEU A 404 14.57 -5.02 22.15
C LEU A 404 15.30 -3.91 21.39
N GLY A 405 16.23 -4.26 20.49
CA GLY A 405 16.95 -3.30 19.64
C GLY A 405 16.05 -2.58 18.65
N ASN A 406 15.14 -3.31 17.99
CA ASN A 406 14.17 -2.72 17.07
C ASN A 406 13.15 -1.85 17.81
N MET A 407 12.62 -2.34 18.93
CA MET A 407 11.58 -1.63 19.67
C MET A 407 12.08 -0.32 20.28
N ASN A 408 13.32 -0.25 20.77
CA ASN A 408 13.90 1.00 21.28
C ASN A 408 14.51 1.88 20.15
N GLY A 409 15.00 1.28 19.06
CA GLY A 409 15.77 1.98 18.02
C GLY A 409 14.99 2.48 16.80
N LEU A 410 13.81 1.92 16.48
CA LEU A 410 13.01 2.35 15.33
C LEU A 410 12.01 3.48 15.70
N HIS A 411 11.64 4.29 14.72
CA HIS A 411 10.61 5.32 14.86
C HIS A 411 9.28 4.83 14.25
N PHE A 412 8.27 4.57 15.08
CA PHE A 412 6.98 4.04 14.59
C PHE A 412 6.02 5.16 14.16
N THR A 413 5.91 6.24 14.93
CA THR A 413 5.03 7.39 14.68
C THR A 413 5.74 8.48 13.87
N PRO A 414 5.12 9.07 12.83
CA PRO A 414 5.64 10.27 12.18
C PRO A 414 5.76 11.46 13.14
N GLN A 415 6.70 12.37 12.86
CA GLN A 415 6.99 13.54 13.69
C GLN A 415 7.25 14.77 12.82
N LYS A 416 6.64 15.93 13.13
CA LYS A 416 6.95 17.19 12.44
C LYS A 416 8.32 17.67 12.89
N ASP A 417 9.23 17.75 11.92
CA ASP A 417 10.53 18.38 12.01
C ASP A 417 10.35 19.87 11.74
N TYR A 418 10.64 20.69 12.75
CA TYR A 418 10.49 22.13 12.72
C TYR A 418 11.74 22.87 12.20
N THR A 419 12.90 22.21 12.04
CA THR A 419 14.10 22.86 11.45
C THR A 419 14.16 22.65 9.95
N ALA A 420 13.67 21.52 9.45
CA ALA A 420 13.48 21.24 8.02
C ALA A 420 12.03 21.47 7.52
N ASN A 421 11.14 22.01 8.37
CA ASN A 421 9.70 22.24 8.13
C ASN A 421 8.99 21.10 7.36
N ARG A 422 9.24 19.84 7.76
CA ARG A 422 8.73 18.64 7.07
C ARG A 422 8.22 17.59 8.05
N LEU A 423 7.29 16.74 7.63
CA LEU A 423 6.94 15.54 8.38
C LEU A 423 8.04 14.49 8.18
N ARG A 424 8.80 14.16 9.23
CA ARG A 424 9.64 12.95 9.23
C ARG A 424 8.75 11.72 9.33
N SER A 425 8.91 10.78 8.39
CA SER A 425 8.13 9.55 8.40
C SER A 425 8.44 8.65 9.58
N GLY A 426 7.42 7.93 10.03
CA GLY A 426 7.53 6.80 10.95
C GLY A 426 7.01 5.53 10.28
N MET A 427 7.50 4.38 10.75
CA MET A 427 7.25 3.06 10.18
C MET A 427 5.77 2.67 10.04
N LEU A 428 4.86 3.28 10.81
CA LEU A 428 3.41 3.06 10.71
C LEU A 428 2.71 3.94 9.66
N GLN A 429 3.44 4.81 8.95
CA GLN A 429 2.92 5.57 7.82
C GLN A 429 2.78 4.68 6.57
N LEU A 430 1.79 3.78 6.59
CA LEU A 430 1.57 2.74 5.59
C LEU A 430 0.25 2.93 4.84
N THR A 431 0.15 2.33 3.65
CA THR A 431 -1.09 2.39 2.85
C THR A 431 -2.24 1.57 3.44
N PRO A 432 -3.50 1.96 3.18
CA PRO A 432 -4.66 1.12 3.47
C PRO A 432 -4.53 -0.30 2.94
N ASN A 433 -5.02 -1.28 3.72
CA ASN A 433 -4.98 -2.71 3.47
C ASN A 433 -3.58 -3.36 3.46
N THR A 434 -2.53 -2.67 3.93
CA THR A 434 -1.20 -3.25 4.17
C THR A 434 -1.25 -4.32 5.25
N LEU A 435 -0.59 -5.46 5.01
CA LEU A 435 -0.39 -6.53 6.00
C LEU A 435 0.84 -6.22 6.87
N LEU A 436 0.62 -5.92 8.14
CA LEU A 436 1.69 -5.70 9.12
C LEU A 436 1.85 -6.97 9.98
N VAL A 437 2.95 -7.69 9.81
CA VAL A 437 3.28 -8.87 10.62
C VAL A 437 4.18 -8.47 11.77
N LEU A 438 3.71 -8.67 13.00
CA LEU A 438 4.42 -8.38 14.24
C LEU A 438 4.94 -9.70 14.82
N ASP A 439 6.26 -9.87 14.81
CA ASP A 439 6.91 -11.11 15.22
C ASP A 439 7.42 -11.02 16.67
N GLU A 440 6.58 -11.50 17.59
CA GLU A 440 6.88 -11.61 19.03
C GLU A 440 7.75 -12.84 19.36
N THR A 441 8.04 -13.75 18.42
CA THR A 441 9.00 -14.86 18.68
C THR A 441 10.44 -14.36 18.89
N GLN A 442 10.71 -13.12 18.51
CA GLN A 442 12.00 -12.44 18.71
C GLN A 442 12.02 -11.55 19.96
N LEU A 443 10.98 -11.60 20.79
CA LEU A 443 10.85 -10.78 22.00
C LEU A 443 11.67 -11.38 23.14
N GLN A 444 12.59 -10.60 23.70
CA GLN A 444 13.54 -11.04 24.72
C GLN A 444 13.31 -10.32 26.05
N GLN A 445 13.68 -10.95 27.17
CA GLN A 445 13.62 -10.32 28.49
C GLN A 445 14.62 -9.16 28.56
N GLY A 446 14.11 -7.96 28.85
CA GLY A 446 14.90 -6.75 28.98
C GLY A 446 14.03 -5.53 29.25
N GLN A 447 14.61 -4.34 29.17
CA GLN A 447 13.91 -3.08 29.43
C GLN A 447 13.65 -2.30 28.14
N LEU A 448 12.37 -1.98 27.90
CA LEU A 448 11.98 -0.95 26.94
C LEU A 448 12.25 0.43 27.54
N ASP A 449 12.77 1.35 26.73
CA ASP A 449 12.97 2.74 27.11
C ASP A 449 11.75 3.62 26.75
N ALA A 450 11.90 4.94 26.84
CA ALA A 450 10.82 5.88 26.52
C ALA A 450 10.47 5.94 25.01
N ALA A 451 11.31 5.44 24.10
CA ALA A 451 10.95 5.19 22.71
C ALA A 451 10.23 3.83 22.58
N GLY A 452 10.77 2.76 23.19
CA GLY A 452 10.15 1.44 23.21
C GLY A 452 8.73 1.41 23.75
N VAL A 453 8.46 2.11 24.86
CA VAL A 453 7.11 2.25 25.42
C VAL A 453 6.18 3.00 24.47
N ARG A 454 6.63 4.10 23.84
CA ARG A 454 5.84 4.83 22.83
C ARG A 454 5.53 3.97 21.60
N ASN A 455 6.50 3.19 21.13
CA ASN A 455 6.33 2.30 19.98
C ASN A 455 5.32 1.17 20.28
N ILE A 456 5.34 0.57 21.47
CA ILE A 456 4.30 -0.37 21.91
C ILE A 456 2.93 0.32 22.05
N THR A 457 2.87 1.55 22.58
CA THR A 457 1.61 2.32 22.64
C THR A 457 1.05 2.59 21.24
N ALA A 458 1.90 2.97 20.27
CA ALA A 458 1.50 3.20 18.89
C ALA A 458 0.94 1.92 18.23
N LEU A 459 1.57 0.76 18.46
CA LEU A 459 1.01 -0.54 18.02
C LEU A 459 -0.34 -0.85 18.69
N GLY A 460 -0.49 -0.56 19.98
CA GLY A 460 -1.75 -0.70 20.70
C GLY A 460 -2.88 0.18 20.13
N ASN A 461 -2.56 1.43 19.77
CA ASN A 461 -3.50 2.36 19.13
C ASN A 461 -3.86 1.94 17.70
N LEU A 462 -2.87 1.48 16.93
CA LEU A 462 -3.04 0.92 15.59
C LEU A 462 -4.01 -0.27 15.61
N ILE A 463 -3.79 -1.24 16.51
CA ILE A 463 -4.61 -2.46 16.59
C ILE A 463 -6.02 -2.15 17.10
N SER A 464 -6.15 -1.30 18.12
CA SER A 464 -7.43 -1.09 18.82
C SER A 464 -8.32 -0.07 18.09
N TRP A 465 -7.75 1.05 17.66
CA TRP A 465 -8.48 2.20 17.12
C TRP A 465 -8.25 2.43 15.62
N GLN A 466 -7.31 1.68 15.01
CA GLN A 466 -6.93 1.85 13.61
C GLN A 466 -6.55 3.31 13.32
N LYS A 467 -5.65 3.85 14.15
CA LYS A 467 -5.12 5.21 13.99
C LYS A 467 -3.62 5.22 14.23
N VAL A 468 -2.95 6.21 13.67
CA VAL A 468 -1.54 6.52 13.94
C VAL A 468 -1.47 7.97 14.40
N ASP A 469 -0.89 8.19 15.57
CA ASP A 469 -0.79 9.51 16.19
C ASP A 469 0.49 10.19 15.69
N TYR A 470 0.36 11.37 15.09
CA TYR A 470 1.48 12.14 14.52
C TYR A 470 1.96 13.17 15.54
N ASP A 471 3.26 13.18 15.81
CA ASP A 471 3.88 14.01 16.84
C ASP A 471 4.29 15.39 16.31
N PHE A 472 3.56 16.43 16.72
CA PHE A 472 3.88 17.84 16.42
C PHE A 472 4.55 18.53 17.63
N SER A 473 5.28 17.77 18.47
CA SER A 473 6.03 18.18 19.68
C SER A 473 5.19 18.76 20.83
N TYR A 474 4.23 19.64 20.54
CA TYR A 474 3.34 20.30 21.50
C TYR A 474 1.91 19.75 21.45
N HIS A 475 1.55 19.07 20.36
CA HIS A 475 0.27 18.38 20.21
C HIS A 475 0.46 17.08 19.41
N GLN A 476 -0.50 16.18 19.52
CA GLN A 476 -0.59 14.98 18.69
C GLN A 476 -1.85 15.07 17.82
N MET A 477 -1.74 14.66 16.56
CA MET A 477 -2.86 14.64 15.62
C MET A 477 -3.15 13.19 15.21
N GLU A 478 -4.41 12.77 15.38
CA GLU A 478 -4.80 11.37 15.17
C GLU A 478 -5.18 11.12 13.70
N PHE A 479 -4.35 10.39 12.95
CA PHE A 479 -4.67 10.04 11.56
C PHE A 479 -5.31 8.65 11.48
N PRO A 480 -6.55 8.52 10.97
CA PRO A 480 -7.20 7.22 10.82
C PRO A 480 -6.55 6.42 9.69
N CYS A 481 -6.13 5.18 9.99
CA CYS A 481 -5.53 4.25 9.04
C CYS A 481 -6.47 3.06 8.74
N ASN A 482 -5.98 2.08 8.00
CA ASN A 482 -6.64 0.80 7.77
C ASN A 482 -5.55 -0.26 7.51
N ILE A 483 -4.95 -0.78 8.56
CA ILE A 483 -3.75 -1.63 8.50
C ILE A 483 -4.09 -2.98 9.14
N ASN A 484 -3.83 -4.05 8.40
CA ASN A 484 -4.24 -5.40 8.78
C ASN A 484 -3.11 -6.05 9.57
N VAL A 485 -3.30 -6.23 10.88
CA VAL A 485 -2.23 -6.64 11.80
C VAL A 485 -2.32 -8.12 12.14
N LEU A 486 -1.26 -8.87 11.80
CA LEU A 486 -1.05 -10.26 12.17
C LEU A 486 0.05 -10.32 13.24
N ILE A 487 -0.22 -10.93 14.38
CA ILE A 487 0.77 -11.18 15.43
C ILE A 487 1.18 -12.65 15.34
N ALA A 488 2.48 -12.92 15.36
CA ALA A 488 3.06 -14.25 15.44
C ALA A 488 3.85 -14.37 16.75
N SER A 489 3.49 -15.32 17.61
CA SER A 489 3.99 -15.38 18.99
C SER A 489 4.22 -16.81 19.48
N GLU A 490 5.03 -16.97 20.53
CA GLU A 490 5.20 -18.27 21.21
C GLU A 490 3.96 -18.65 22.05
N GLY A 491 3.17 -17.67 22.50
CA GLY A 491 2.10 -17.87 23.48
C GLY A 491 1.09 -16.73 23.50
N LYS A 492 0.65 -16.29 24.68
CA LYS A 492 -0.26 -15.14 24.75
C LYS A 492 0.50 -13.84 24.41
N SER A 493 0.09 -13.21 23.32
CA SER A 493 0.61 -11.92 22.83
C SER A 493 0.67 -10.84 23.90
N LEU A 494 1.73 -10.01 23.85
CA LEU A 494 1.84 -8.77 24.63
C LEU A 494 0.81 -7.74 24.15
N LEU A 495 0.66 -7.63 22.83
CA LEU A 495 -0.25 -6.71 22.15
C LEU A 495 -1.71 -7.19 22.22
N PRO A 496 -2.70 -6.26 22.13
CA PRO A 496 -4.10 -6.64 21.96
C PRO A 496 -4.35 -7.43 20.68
N SER A 497 -5.40 -8.24 20.65
CA SER A 497 -5.84 -9.00 19.48
C SER A 497 -7.36 -9.20 19.51
N ASP A 498 -8.00 -9.26 18.34
CA ASP A 498 -9.43 -9.53 18.22
C ASP A 498 -9.72 -11.04 18.27
N CYS A 499 -8.78 -11.85 17.78
CA CYS A 499 -8.79 -13.31 17.88
C CYS A 499 -7.41 -13.84 18.30
N HIS A 500 -7.38 -14.86 19.16
CA HIS A 500 -6.18 -15.59 19.56
C HIS A 500 -6.35 -17.06 19.16
N MET A 501 -5.54 -17.50 18.20
CA MET A 501 -5.58 -18.84 17.63
C MET A 501 -4.25 -19.56 17.91
N PRO A 502 -4.20 -20.48 18.88
CA PRO A 502 -3.01 -21.29 19.13
C PRO A 502 -2.88 -22.35 18.04
N LEU A 503 -1.79 -22.26 17.28
CA LEU A 503 -1.45 -23.17 16.20
C LEU A 503 -1.31 -24.61 16.72
N GLN A 504 -1.89 -25.57 16.01
CA GLN A 504 -1.80 -27.00 16.32
C GLN A 504 -1.14 -27.76 15.16
N PRO A 505 0.20 -27.74 15.03
CA PRO A 505 0.90 -28.42 13.94
C PRO A 505 0.60 -29.92 13.91
N GLN A 506 0.01 -30.37 12.80
CA GLN A 506 -0.21 -31.78 12.49
C GLN A 506 0.96 -32.36 11.67
N LEU A 507 1.74 -31.48 11.04
CA LEU A 507 2.92 -31.76 10.25
C LEU A 507 4.17 -31.19 10.93
N ALA A 508 5.22 -32.00 11.03
CA ALA A 508 6.54 -31.60 11.51
C ALA A 508 7.58 -31.87 10.40
N PRO A 509 7.70 -30.99 9.39
CA PRO A 509 8.67 -31.18 8.31
C PRO A 509 10.12 -31.02 8.84
N PRO A 510 11.07 -31.84 8.35
CA PRO A 510 12.44 -31.86 8.89
C PRO A 510 13.27 -30.62 8.49
N ASN A 511 12.94 -29.98 7.36
CA ASN A 511 13.44 -28.66 7.00
C ASN A 511 12.24 -27.77 6.62
N MET A 512 12.08 -26.66 7.35
CA MET A 512 11.01 -25.69 7.16
C MET A 512 11.14 -24.91 5.84
N GLU A 513 12.37 -24.58 5.45
CA GLU A 513 12.64 -23.76 4.26
C GLU A 513 12.42 -24.56 2.97
N GLU A 514 12.93 -25.80 2.90
CA GLU A 514 12.64 -26.71 1.79
C GLU A 514 11.14 -27.01 1.67
N TYR A 515 10.44 -27.20 2.79
CA TYR A 515 8.99 -27.45 2.80
C TYR A 515 8.21 -26.25 2.27
N MET A 516 8.49 -25.05 2.77
CA MET A 516 7.81 -23.82 2.35
C MET A 516 8.15 -23.44 0.91
N GLY A 517 9.40 -23.62 0.48
CA GLY A 517 9.83 -23.47 -0.91
C GLY A 517 9.16 -24.46 -1.86
N ALA A 518 8.99 -25.72 -1.44
CA ALA A 518 8.24 -26.72 -2.22
C ALA A 518 6.75 -26.38 -2.34
N LEU A 519 6.12 -25.85 -1.27
CA LEU A 519 4.73 -25.36 -1.34
C LEU A 519 4.57 -24.18 -2.30
N GLN A 520 5.50 -23.22 -2.29
CA GLN A 520 5.50 -22.10 -3.24
C GLN A 520 5.73 -22.59 -4.69
N ALA A 521 6.69 -23.48 -4.91
CA ALA A 521 6.97 -24.05 -6.23
C ALA A 521 5.84 -24.94 -6.78
N ALA A 522 5.00 -25.51 -5.90
CA ALA A 522 3.83 -26.29 -6.28
C ALA A 522 2.61 -25.43 -6.71
N LEU A 523 2.57 -24.13 -6.39
CA LEU A 523 1.49 -23.24 -6.80
C LEU A 523 1.66 -22.76 -8.27
N PRO A 524 0.71 -23.04 -9.17
CA PRO A 524 0.71 -22.44 -10.50
C PRO A 524 0.50 -20.92 -10.43
N PRO A 525 1.25 -20.09 -11.18
CA PRO A 525 1.07 -18.63 -11.19
C PRO A 525 -0.36 -18.17 -11.55
N SER A 526 -1.09 -18.97 -12.33
CA SER A 526 -2.51 -18.75 -12.66
C SER A 526 -3.43 -18.88 -11.45
N LEU A 527 -3.22 -19.90 -10.59
CA LEU A 527 -3.99 -20.09 -9.35
C LEU A 527 -3.61 -19.02 -8.31
N LEU A 528 -2.32 -18.71 -8.19
CA LEU A 528 -1.84 -17.66 -7.30
C LEU A 528 -2.43 -16.28 -7.69
N ASN A 529 -2.58 -16.00 -8.99
CA ASN A 529 -3.32 -14.83 -9.47
C ASN A 529 -4.82 -14.89 -9.14
N LYS A 530 -5.50 -16.05 -9.19
CA LYS A 530 -6.88 -16.17 -8.69
C LYS A 530 -6.96 -15.82 -7.20
N PHE A 531 -6.01 -16.25 -6.37
CA PHE A 531 -5.97 -15.89 -4.94
C PHE A 531 -5.78 -14.38 -4.71
N ARG A 532 -4.89 -13.72 -5.45
CA ARG A 532 -4.67 -12.26 -5.39
C ARG A 532 -5.94 -11.48 -5.75
N ILE A 533 -6.62 -11.88 -6.83
CA ILE A 533 -7.89 -11.29 -7.26
C ILE A 533 -8.96 -11.53 -6.17
N TYR A 534 -9.10 -12.77 -5.66
CA TYR A 534 -10.05 -13.15 -4.63
C TYR A 534 -9.94 -12.30 -3.36
N LEU A 535 -8.72 -12.19 -2.82
CA LEU A 535 -8.42 -11.41 -1.62
C LEU A 535 -8.68 -9.90 -1.82
N THR A 536 -8.46 -9.38 -3.03
CA THR A 536 -8.68 -7.95 -3.32
C THR A 536 -10.15 -7.64 -3.55
N ALA A 537 -10.85 -8.47 -4.33
CA ALA A 537 -12.25 -8.29 -4.69
C ALA A 537 -13.17 -8.33 -3.45
N LEU A 538 -13.04 -9.35 -2.59
CA LEU A 538 -13.94 -9.51 -1.45
C LEU A 538 -13.75 -8.41 -0.38
N ARG A 539 -12.53 -7.91 -0.17
CA ARG A 539 -12.27 -6.76 0.73
C ARG A 539 -13.07 -5.52 0.36
N HIS A 540 -13.36 -5.30 -0.91
CA HIS A 540 -14.06 -4.12 -1.43
C HIS A 540 -15.56 -4.35 -1.65
N GLN A 541 -16.08 -5.52 -1.26
CA GLN A 541 -17.49 -5.83 -1.48
C GLN A 541 -18.38 -5.08 -0.47
N GLU A 542 -19.37 -4.36 -0.99
CA GLU A 542 -20.38 -3.69 -0.17
C GLU A 542 -21.26 -4.73 0.55
N TYR A 543 -21.37 -4.57 1.86
CA TYR A 543 -22.13 -5.45 2.74
C TYR A 543 -23.12 -4.63 3.57
N SER A 544 -24.37 -5.06 3.58
CA SER A 544 -25.44 -4.46 4.37
C SER A 544 -26.13 -5.54 5.22
N ILE A 545 -26.38 -5.21 6.48
CA ILE A 545 -27.19 -6.02 7.40
C ILE A 545 -28.65 -5.55 7.21
N SER A 546 -29.60 -6.47 7.03
CA SER A 546 -31.02 -6.11 6.99
C SER A 546 -31.51 -5.68 8.37
N GLU A 547 -32.57 -4.86 8.42
CA GLU A 547 -33.21 -4.51 9.70
C GLU A 547 -33.74 -5.74 10.44
N GLU A 548 -34.18 -6.76 9.69
CA GLU A 548 -34.68 -8.03 10.20
C GLU A 548 -33.56 -8.80 10.92
N LEU A 549 -32.38 -8.91 10.29
CA LEU A 549 -31.22 -9.55 10.91
C LEU A 549 -30.71 -8.73 12.11
N THR A 550 -30.75 -7.40 12.03
CA THR A 550 -30.39 -6.52 13.16
C THR A 550 -31.29 -6.81 14.38
N LYS A 551 -32.61 -6.88 14.19
CA LYS A 551 -33.57 -7.19 15.27
C LYS A 551 -33.36 -8.58 15.86
N MET A 552 -33.11 -9.60 15.03
CA MET A 552 -32.80 -10.96 15.52
C MET A 552 -31.51 -10.99 16.35
N VAL A 553 -30.46 -10.26 15.95
CA VAL A 553 -29.21 -10.16 16.72
C VAL A 553 -29.42 -9.42 18.05
N GLU A 554 -30.24 -8.37 18.07
CA GLU A 554 -30.60 -7.66 19.31
C GLU A 554 -31.40 -8.58 20.27
N GLU A 555 -32.35 -9.34 19.77
CA GLU A 555 -33.13 -10.31 20.54
C GLU A 555 -32.26 -11.44 21.10
N ASP A 556 -31.43 -12.09 20.28
CA ASP A 556 -30.48 -13.14 20.68
C ASP A 556 -29.50 -12.63 21.76
N PHE A 557 -28.94 -11.42 21.59
CA PHE A 557 -27.99 -10.83 22.55
C PHE A 557 -28.65 -10.48 23.89
N VAL A 558 -29.89 -10.01 23.85
CA VAL A 558 -30.70 -9.76 25.05
C VAL A 558 -31.12 -11.08 25.72
N GLU A 559 -31.33 -12.17 24.98
CA GLU A 559 -31.62 -13.49 25.54
C GLU A 559 -30.39 -14.10 26.25
N MET A 560 -29.22 -14.13 25.60
CA MET A 560 -27.97 -14.63 26.21
C MET A 560 -27.61 -13.90 27.52
N ARG A 561 -27.97 -12.61 27.64
CA ARG A 561 -27.76 -11.79 28.85
C ARG A 561 -28.87 -11.90 29.91
N LYS A 562 -30.04 -12.46 29.59
CA LYS A 562 -31.05 -12.84 30.59
C LYS A 562 -30.64 -14.11 31.34
N GLU A 563 -30.00 -15.06 30.64
CA GLU A 563 -29.57 -16.33 31.24
C GLU A 563 -28.32 -16.15 32.12
N ASP A 564 -27.32 -15.39 31.65
CA ASP A 564 -26.17 -14.95 32.46
C ASP A 564 -25.73 -13.53 32.04
N PRO A 565 -25.81 -12.51 32.93
CA PRO A 565 -25.38 -11.14 32.64
C PRO A 565 -23.90 -10.97 32.27
N GLN A 566 -23.02 -11.94 32.50
CA GLN A 566 -21.60 -11.92 32.09
C GLN A 566 -21.26 -12.89 30.94
N SER A 567 -22.24 -13.54 30.32
CA SER A 567 -22.01 -14.53 29.24
C SER A 567 -21.30 -13.96 28.01
N ILE A 568 -21.63 -12.72 27.63
CA ILE A 568 -21.17 -12.08 26.39
C ILE A 568 -20.98 -10.57 26.58
N SER A 569 -19.80 -10.04 26.25
CA SER A 569 -19.54 -8.59 26.25
C SER A 569 -20.08 -7.93 24.96
N ALA A 570 -20.06 -6.59 24.91
CA ALA A 570 -20.38 -5.88 23.67
C ALA A 570 -19.29 -6.11 22.59
N ASP A 571 -18.04 -6.26 23.02
CA ASP A 571 -16.90 -6.51 22.12
C ASP A 571 -16.95 -7.93 21.54
N ASP A 572 -17.45 -8.91 22.31
CA ASP A 572 -17.62 -10.28 21.83
C ASP A 572 -18.79 -10.40 20.84
N LEU A 573 -19.87 -9.63 21.03
CA LEU A 573 -20.90 -9.48 20.01
C LEU A 573 -20.32 -8.82 18.75
N HIS A 574 -19.52 -7.76 18.89
CA HIS A 574 -18.89 -7.09 17.76
C HIS A 574 -17.96 -8.04 16.97
N ARG A 575 -17.08 -8.79 17.66
CA ARG A 575 -16.23 -9.84 17.08
C ARG A 575 -17.06 -10.89 16.36
N THR A 576 -18.14 -11.37 16.97
CA THR A 576 -19.05 -12.36 16.38
C THR A 576 -19.68 -11.82 15.11
N LEU A 577 -20.08 -10.54 15.07
CA LEU A 577 -20.62 -9.89 13.87
C LEU A 577 -19.56 -9.68 12.78
N VAL A 578 -18.31 -9.37 13.12
CA VAL A 578 -17.21 -9.29 12.14
C VAL A 578 -16.94 -10.65 11.53
N VAL A 579 -16.83 -11.72 12.33
CA VAL A 579 -16.66 -13.10 11.83
C VAL A 579 -17.88 -13.54 11.01
N ALA A 580 -19.10 -13.29 11.47
CA ALA A 580 -20.32 -13.63 10.75
C ALA A 580 -20.43 -12.88 9.41
N ARG A 581 -20.04 -11.60 9.35
CA ARG A 581 -19.93 -10.86 8.09
C ARG A 581 -18.96 -11.56 7.15
N LEU A 582 -17.72 -11.76 7.57
CA LEU A 582 -16.65 -12.31 6.72
C LEU A 582 -17.03 -13.71 6.20
N LEU A 583 -17.69 -14.53 7.04
CA LEU A 583 -18.28 -15.81 6.63
C LEU A 583 -19.46 -15.66 5.64
N SER A 584 -20.29 -14.63 5.79
CA SER A 584 -21.44 -14.39 4.90
C SER A 584 -21.05 -13.81 3.53
N ASP A 585 -19.97 -13.03 3.45
CA ASP A 585 -19.40 -12.55 2.18
C ASP A 585 -18.86 -13.72 1.33
N PHE A 586 -18.48 -14.86 1.93
CA PHE A 586 -18.23 -16.12 1.20
C PHE A 586 -19.51 -16.80 0.66
N HIS A 587 -20.64 -16.66 1.37
CA HIS A 587 -21.84 -17.48 1.19
C HIS A 587 -23.04 -16.68 0.64
N ARG A 588 -22.79 -15.77 -0.31
CA ARG A 588 -23.83 -14.98 -1.02
C ARG A 588 -24.82 -15.80 -1.87
N LEU A 589 -24.77 -17.14 -1.81
CA LEU A 589 -25.78 -18.06 -2.35
C LEU A 589 -26.61 -18.80 -1.29
N THR A 590 -26.37 -18.62 0.03
CA THR A 590 -26.96 -19.52 1.05
C THR A 590 -27.28 -18.91 2.43
N PHE A 591 -26.94 -17.63 2.71
CA PHE A 591 -27.28 -17.03 4.01
C PHE A 591 -28.73 -16.53 4.11
N MET A 592 -29.63 -17.43 4.53
CA MET A 592 -31.00 -17.11 4.97
C MET A 592 -31.37 -17.65 6.37
N LEU A 593 -30.57 -18.58 6.94
CA LEU A 593 -30.96 -19.36 8.14
C LEU A 593 -29.80 -19.76 9.09
N GLY A 594 -28.60 -19.19 8.91
CA GLY A 594 -27.36 -19.73 9.48
C GLY A 594 -27.04 -19.43 10.96
N PHE A 595 -27.64 -18.40 11.57
CA PHE A 595 -27.13 -17.79 12.81
C PHE A 595 -27.10 -18.74 14.04
N ARG A 596 -28.10 -19.63 14.16
CA ARG A 596 -28.33 -20.50 15.34
C ARG A 596 -27.28 -21.58 15.62
N LYS A 597 -26.26 -21.78 14.78
CA LYS A 597 -25.26 -22.86 14.98
C LYS A 597 -23.86 -22.39 15.40
N LEU A 598 -23.49 -21.12 15.19
CA LEU A 598 -22.13 -20.66 15.48
C LEU A 598 -21.88 -20.49 16.99
N THR A 599 -22.91 -20.15 17.77
CA THR A 599 -22.85 -19.95 19.22
C THR A 599 -22.67 -21.25 20.02
N PHE A 600 -22.92 -22.42 19.43
CA PHE A 600 -22.88 -23.71 20.14
C PHE A 600 -21.50 -24.40 20.18
N THR A 601 -20.46 -23.82 19.57
CA THR A 601 -19.13 -24.46 19.45
C THR A 601 -17.97 -23.70 20.10
N SER A 602 -18.18 -22.49 20.63
CA SER A 602 -17.15 -21.65 21.27
C SER A 602 -17.06 -21.76 22.80
N GLY A 603 -17.86 -22.66 23.42
CA GLY A 603 -17.91 -22.83 24.87
C GLY A 603 -16.64 -23.46 25.47
N PHE A 604 -15.72 -22.62 25.98
CA PHE A 604 -14.54 -23.06 26.73
C PHE A 604 -14.93 -23.85 27.99
N GLY A 605 -14.58 -25.14 28.01
CA GLY A 605 -15.07 -26.08 29.01
C GLY A 605 -14.42 -25.96 30.39
N LYS A 606 -15.26 -26.01 31.44
CA LYS A 606 -14.86 -26.45 32.80
C LYS A 606 -15.43 -27.85 33.06
N PHE A 607 -14.57 -28.87 33.01
CA PHE A 607 -14.95 -30.25 33.31
C PHE A 607 -14.82 -30.58 34.82
N PRO A 608 -15.88 -31.03 35.49
CA PRO A 608 -15.77 -31.82 36.71
C PRO A 608 -15.56 -33.32 36.37
N SER A 609 -14.75 -34.01 37.17
CA SER A 609 -14.39 -35.41 36.96
C SER A 609 -15.40 -36.40 37.56
N PHE A 610 -15.77 -37.47 36.85
CA PHE A 610 -16.24 -38.76 37.41
C PHE A 610 -16.12 -39.90 36.36
N PRO A 611 -16.32 -41.20 36.68
CA PRO A 611 -15.25 -42.16 36.39
C PRO A 611 -15.58 -43.27 35.37
N SER A 612 -14.50 -43.79 34.76
CA SER A 612 -14.32 -45.17 34.27
C SER A 612 -15.52 -45.92 33.66
N GLY A 613 -15.44 -46.16 32.34
CA GLY A 613 -15.72 -47.51 31.82
C GLY A 613 -16.73 -47.69 30.70
N LEU A 614 -16.48 -47.12 29.51
CA LEU A 614 -16.98 -47.65 28.24
C LEU A 614 -16.06 -47.19 27.09
N LYS A 615 -15.90 -48.03 26.04
CA LYS A 615 -15.11 -47.73 24.83
C LYS A 615 -16.03 -47.66 23.61
N LEU A 616 -15.60 -46.91 22.59
CA LEU A 616 -16.08 -46.75 21.19
C LEU A 616 -16.71 -45.37 20.90
N PRO A 617 -16.54 -44.85 19.66
CA PRO A 617 -15.32 -44.85 18.86
C PRO A 617 -14.89 -43.41 18.48
N MET A 618 -13.73 -43.27 17.85
CA MET A 618 -13.24 -42.00 17.31
C MET A 618 -14.12 -41.56 16.13
N LEU A 619 -14.54 -40.29 16.09
CA LEU A 619 -15.39 -39.74 15.04
C LEU A 619 -14.77 -38.43 14.52
N THR A 620 -14.11 -38.52 13.37
CA THR A 620 -13.68 -37.35 12.59
C THR A 620 -14.90 -36.54 12.15
N VAL A 621 -14.84 -35.22 12.27
CA VAL A 621 -15.91 -34.32 11.81
C VAL A 621 -15.57 -33.84 10.40
N ASP A 622 -15.91 -34.64 9.40
CA ASP A 622 -15.71 -34.29 7.99
C ASP A 622 -16.62 -33.12 7.60
N PHE A 623 -16.02 -31.97 7.30
CA PHE A 623 -16.72 -30.72 6.94
C PHE A 623 -17.42 -30.74 5.55
N VAL A 624 -17.46 -31.90 4.90
CA VAL A 624 -17.90 -32.11 3.51
C VAL A 624 -19.43 -32.21 3.36
N CYS A 625 -20.16 -32.49 4.44
CA CYS A 625 -21.57 -32.91 4.38
C CYS A 625 -22.61 -31.83 3.98
N PHE A 626 -22.21 -30.58 3.73
CA PHE A 626 -23.18 -29.48 3.50
C PHE A 626 -23.71 -29.36 2.05
N THR A 627 -23.14 -30.07 1.08
CA THR A 627 -23.54 -29.98 -0.35
C THR A 627 -24.49 -31.09 -0.82
N PHE A 628 -24.80 -32.08 0.02
CA PHE A 628 -25.64 -33.24 -0.36
C PHE A 628 -27.00 -33.31 0.35
N TRP A 629 -27.39 -32.28 1.12
CA TRP A 629 -28.58 -32.28 1.98
C TRP A 629 -29.84 -31.65 1.35
N PHE A 630 -29.99 -31.75 0.03
CA PHE A 630 -31.18 -31.31 -0.71
C PHE A 630 -31.61 -32.36 -1.75
N SER A 631 -32.28 -33.43 -1.31
CA SER A 631 -32.96 -34.38 -2.21
C SER A 631 -34.09 -35.20 -1.55
N GLU A 632 -33.91 -35.71 -0.31
CA GLU A 632 -34.82 -36.72 0.28
C GLU A 632 -35.62 -36.29 1.54
N GLU A 633 -35.97 -35.01 1.69
CA GLU A 633 -36.89 -34.56 2.74
C GLU A 633 -38.37 -34.87 2.41
N ASN A 634 -38.77 -36.13 2.59
CA ASN A 634 -40.18 -36.48 2.84
C ASN A 634 -40.42 -37.77 3.65
N LEU A 635 -39.39 -38.55 3.97
CA LEU A 635 -39.56 -39.84 4.67
C LEU A 635 -39.00 -39.89 6.10
N PHE A 636 -38.06 -39.00 6.46
CA PHE A 636 -37.37 -39.03 7.75
C PHE A 636 -38.26 -38.54 8.92
N MET A 637 -39.02 -37.45 8.71
CA MET A 637 -39.86 -36.78 9.71
C MET A 637 -41.00 -37.63 10.29
N ARG A 638 -41.31 -38.81 9.74
CA ARG A 638 -42.37 -39.71 10.24
C ARG A 638 -41.92 -40.76 11.26
N LYS A 639 -40.62 -40.84 11.62
CA LYS A 639 -40.11 -41.90 12.52
C LYS A 639 -39.74 -41.47 13.95
N PHE A 640 -39.60 -40.17 14.25
CA PHE A 640 -39.03 -39.72 15.53
C PHE A 640 -39.95 -38.94 16.49
N PHE A 641 -41.14 -38.51 16.08
CA PHE A 641 -42.07 -37.78 16.97
C PHE A 641 -43.51 -38.37 16.94
N PRO A 642 -43.85 -39.33 17.83
CA PRO A 642 -45.20 -39.92 17.88
C PRO A 642 -46.27 -39.02 18.54
N TRP A 643 -45.88 -38.02 19.34
CA TRP A 643 -46.77 -37.22 20.20
C TRP A 643 -46.61 -35.71 19.97
N ALA A 644 -47.21 -35.23 18.88
CA ALA A 644 -47.57 -33.82 18.71
C ALA A 644 -48.80 -33.72 17.81
N ARG A 645 -49.97 -33.38 18.38
CA ARG A 645 -51.16 -32.98 17.60
C ARG A 645 -51.20 -31.46 17.51
N PRO A 646 -51.27 -30.85 16.31
CA PRO A 646 -51.69 -29.46 16.20
C PRO A 646 -53.21 -29.39 16.42
N GLU A 647 -53.67 -28.59 17.38
CA GLU A 647 -55.09 -28.26 17.50
C GLU A 647 -55.44 -27.17 16.50
N LEU A 648 -56.40 -27.45 15.62
CA LEU A 648 -56.97 -26.48 14.69
C LEU A 648 -58.20 -25.82 15.32
N PRO A 649 -58.29 -24.48 15.39
CA PRO A 649 -59.52 -23.82 15.79
C PRO A 649 -60.64 -24.11 14.78
N LYS A 650 -61.81 -24.50 15.27
CA LYS A 650 -63.03 -24.72 14.48
C LYS A 650 -64.04 -23.60 14.70
N THR A 651 -65.01 -23.54 13.79
CA THR A 651 -66.01 -22.46 13.59
C THR A 651 -65.42 -21.23 12.89
N TRP A 652 -66.11 -20.54 11.97
CA TRP A 652 -67.55 -20.57 11.64
C TRP A 652 -67.85 -21.10 10.21
N SER A 653 -69.12 -21.43 9.95
CA SER A 653 -69.60 -21.90 8.64
C SER A 653 -70.84 -21.16 8.14
N GLY A 654 -70.64 -20.27 7.16
CA GLY A 654 -71.64 -19.82 6.20
C GLY A 654 -72.65 -18.74 6.63
N PHE A 655 -72.73 -17.67 5.84
CA PHE A 655 -73.99 -17.16 5.28
C PHE A 655 -73.70 -16.45 3.94
N ARG A 656 -74.73 -15.96 3.23
CA ARG A 656 -74.65 -15.47 1.84
C ARG A 656 -74.44 -13.95 1.72
N ASP A 657 -73.94 -13.54 0.56
CA ASP A 657 -74.15 -12.24 -0.12
C ASP A 657 -75.60 -11.70 -0.04
N PRO A 658 -75.86 -10.37 -0.21
CA PRO A 658 -75.10 -9.48 -1.12
C PRO A 658 -74.86 -8.00 -0.70
N MET A 659 -74.12 -7.31 -1.56
CA MET A 659 -74.10 -5.84 -1.84
C MET A 659 -75.51 -5.18 -1.93
N PRO A 660 -75.69 -3.83 -1.92
CA PRO A 660 -74.80 -2.80 -2.52
C PRO A 660 -74.72 -1.40 -1.82
N THR A 661 -74.14 -0.43 -2.55
CA THR A 661 -74.35 1.06 -2.54
C THR A 661 -73.30 2.00 -1.93
N ILE A 662 -73.05 3.07 -2.69
CA ILE A 662 -72.18 4.24 -2.45
C ILE A 662 -73.12 5.47 -2.37
N PRO A 663 -72.90 6.40 -1.43
CA PRO A 663 -72.46 7.76 -1.79
C PRO A 663 -71.40 8.33 -0.82
N SER A 664 -70.60 9.33 -1.17
CA SER A 664 -70.37 10.02 -2.46
C SER A 664 -69.02 10.73 -2.42
#